data_AF-A0A553SP65-F1
#
_entry.id   AF-A0A553SP65-F1
#
_cell.length_a   1.000
_cell.length_b   1.000
_cell.length_c   1.000
_cell.angle_alpha   90.00
_cell.angle_beta   90.00
_cell.angle_gamma   90.00
#
_symmetry.space_group_name_H-M   'P 1'
#
loop_
_entity.id
_entity.type
_entity.pdbx_description
1 polymer ?
#
loop_
_entity_poly.entity_id
_entity_poly.type
_entity_poly.pdbx_seq_one_letter_code
_entity_poly.pdbx_strand_id
1 'polypeptide(L)'
;MMIGKRISGRYKIMDMIGGGGMANVYLAHDMILDRDVAVKMLRLDFVNDEEFIRRFHREAHSATSLAHPNIVNIYDVGEERDIYYIVMEYVAGDTLKQYIQKHSPVKIETAIDIMRQLTSGISHAHQNNIVHRDIKPHNILIDNHGHVKITDFGIAMALSATSITQTNSVLGSVHYLSPEQARGGMANKKSDIYSLGIVMFELLTGRLPFSGESAVSIALKHLQSETPSVKRWNDDVPQSVENIVLKATAKDPFHRYSSMEEMEEDLRTALEPERLNEPKFHVPIDDEATKAIPIITDDRTYPNLDETIVHAKAKEEKQVKEEPKEKAGKDKKQKKPKKKGKKLTIALVSTFLVLVILAILSVTVFPAMYIPDEVAVPDVTGSTTEEAISELEAAGFKIGETKTMNDEDVDAGTIIRTAPKAGNNAKKGASITLYESLGKEKYELDDYIGKSYEDVVNLLEKQGFKNISKVEEFDESQESGTILKQNFDQGDEVVPEDAELEFTISKGAQLIKLTDLAGYTKKEVNDYIDEQDLSVTFTEEYSDTVDEGKVISQSPSAGTNVRVGAQVSVVLSKGKEEVPPKEVTLELTIPFEPTEMTEDGQPQAQEVKIYIGDLENNMTEPIETLSITETTKKTITLKIPEGEKGYYRVLRDQSVIIDEEVPYPG
;
A
#
# COMPACT_ATOMS: atom_id res chain seq x y z
N MET A 1 -24.42 30.26 -9.59
CA MET A 1 -24.63 29.20 -10.60
C MET A 1 -23.47 29.22 -11.59
N MET A 2 -22.90 28.05 -11.90
CA MET A 2 -21.79 27.90 -12.85
C MET A 2 -22.27 27.53 -14.27
N ILE A 3 -23.48 26.98 -14.40
CA ILE A 3 -24.10 26.63 -15.69
C ILE A 3 -24.16 27.87 -16.60
N GLY A 4 -23.74 27.70 -17.85
CA GLY A 4 -23.67 28.75 -18.87
C GLY A 4 -22.40 29.61 -18.80
N LYS A 5 -21.59 29.51 -17.74
CA LYS A 5 -20.29 30.20 -17.67
C LYS A 5 -19.23 29.45 -18.49
N ARG A 6 -18.20 30.19 -18.87
CA ARG A 6 -17.02 29.66 -19.55
C ARG A 6 -15.81 29.75 -18.63
N ILE A 7 -15.13 28.64 -18.43
CA ILE A 7 -13.92 28.52 -17.62
C ILE A 7 -12.70 28.57 -18.54
N SER A 8 -11.68 29.31 -18.13
CA SER A 8 -10.42 29.55 -18.86
C SER A 8 -10.63 30.07 -20.28
N GLY A 9 -11.77 30.73 -20.51
CA GLY A 9 -12.19 31.14 -21.85
C GLY A 9 -12.37 29.98 -22.85
N ARG A 10 -12.38 28.72 -22.41
CA ARG A 10 -12.39 27.52 -23.25
C ARG A 10 -13.61 26.64 -22.99
N TYR A 11 -13.77 26.15 -21.77
CA TYR A 11 -14.77 25.14 -21.42
C TYR A 11 -16.09 25.79 -21.02
N LYS A 12 -17.16 25.57 -21.79
CA LYS A 12 -18.49 26.12 -21.49
C LYS A 12 -19.28 25.11 -20.65
N ILE A 13 -19.62 25.47 -19.42
CA ILE A 13 -20.37 24.60 -18.51
C ILE A 13 -21.82 24.48 -19.00
N MET A 14 -22.28 23.25 -19.20
CA MET A 14 -23.59 22.92 -19.74
C MET A 14 -24.55 22.43 -18.67
N ASP A 15 -24.14 21.46 -17.85
CA ASP A 15 -24.98 20.88 -16.80
C ASP A 15 -24.14 20.33 -15.64
N MET A 16 -24.76 20.08 -14.49
CA MET A 16 -24.13 19.39 -13.36
C MET A 16 -24.46 17.90 -13.43
N ILE A 17 -23.43 17.05 -13.55
CA ILE A 17 -23.60 15.60 -13.75
C ILE A 17 -23.25 14.76 -12.52
N GLY A 18 -22.59 15.36 -11.53
CA GLY A 18 -22.26 14.68 -10.27
C GLY A 18 -21.86 15.66 -9.18
N GLY A 19 -21.98 15.23 -7.92
CA GLY A 19 -21.58 16.01 -6.76
C GLY A 19 -21.13 15.09 -5.63
N GLY A 20 -19.99 15.40 -5.03
CA GLY A 20 -19.39 14.65 -3.94
C GLY A 20 -19.08 15.51 -2.71
N GLY A 21 -18.36 14.91 -1.76
CA GLY A 21 -17.93 15.59 -0.53
C GLY A 21 -17.08 16.83 -0.80
N MET A 22 -16.03 16.69 -1.62
CA MET A 22 -15.03 17.75 -1.88
C MET A 22 -15.21 18.52 -3.20
N ALA A 23 -15.85 17.92 -4.20
CA ALA A 23 -15.90 18.46 -5.56
C ALA A 23 -17.26 18.23 -6.24
N ASN A 24 -17.59 19.08 -7.21
CA ASN A 24 -18.73 18.95 -8.10
C ASN A 24 -18.23 18.65 -9.52
N VAL A 25 -18.93 17.78 -10.25
CA VAL A 25 -18.60 17.41 -11.62
C VAL A 25 -19.65 17.98 -12.56
N TYR A 26 -19.19 18.72 -13.56
CA TYR A 26 -20.04 19.35 -14.56
C TYR A 26 -19.75 18.80 -15.95
N LEU A 27 -20.79 18.66 -16.77
CA LEU A 27 -20.65 18.51 -18.21
C LEU A 27 -20.29 19.87 -18.80
N ALA A 28 -19.25 19.92 -19.61
CA ALA A 28 -18.84 21.12 -20.33
C ALA A 28 -18.53 20.79 -21.79
N HIS A 29 -18.62 21.80 -22.64
CA HIS A 29 -18.23 21.70 -24.03
C HIS A 29 -16.90 22.44 -24.25
N ASP A 30 -15.88 21.72 -24.72
CA ASP A 30 -14.59 22.29 -25.13
C ASP A 30 -14.75 22.98 -26.49
N MET A 31 -14.86 24.30 -26.45
CA MET A 31 -15.14 25.12 -27.62
C MET A 31 -13.96 25.23 -28.61
N ILE A 32 -12.76 24.74 -28.25
CA ILE A 32 -11.59 24.75 -29.16
C ILE A 32 -11.49 23.43 -29.92
N LEU A 33 -11.60 22.30 -29.21
CA LEU A 33 -11.51 20.96 -29.80
C LEU A 33 -12.88 20.39 -30.23
N ASP A 34 -13.96 21.15 -30.02
CA ASP A 34 -15.35 20.80 -30.38
C ASP A 34 -15.78 19.42 -29.86
N ARG A 35 -15.64 19.23 -28.54
CA ARG A 35 -15.98 17.97 -27.87
C ARG A 35 -16.53 18.19 -26.46
N ASP A 36 -17.35 17.26 -26.00
CA ASP A 36 -17.83 17.27 -24.63
C ASP A 36 -16.78 16.70 -23.66
N VAL A 37 -16.66 17.34 -22.50
CA VAL A 37 -15.70 17.01 -21.44
C VAL A 37 -16.39 17.09 -20.08
N ALA A 38 -15.88 16.31 -19.11
CA ALA A 38 -16.28 16.45 -17.72
C ALA A 38 -15.31 17.40 -17.02
N VAL A 39 -15.83 18.34 -16.24
CA VAL A 39 -15.04 19.30 -15.45
C VAL A 39 -15.34 19.09 -13.98
N LYS A 40 -14.39 18.48 -13.27
CA LYS A 40 -14.43 18.32 -11.82
C LYS A 40 -13.90 19.60 -11.19
N MET A 41 -14.68 20.20 -10.29
CA MET A 41 -14.39 21.50 -9.69
C MET A 41 -14.43 21.38 -8.17
N LEU A 42 -13.40 21.89 -7.49
CA LEU A 42 -13.38 21.94 -6.04
C LEU A 42 -14.53 22.82 -5.54
N ARG A 43 -15.25 22.37 -4.50
CA ARG A 43 -16.34 23.17 -3.92
C ARG A 43 -15.76 24.41 -3.24
N LEU A 44 -16.48 25.54 -3.34
CA LEU A 44 -16.11 26.82 -2.74
C LEU A 44 -15.81 26.73 -1.23
N ASP A 45 -16.48 25.80 -0.54
CA ASP A 45 -16.30 25.55 0.90
C ASP A 45 -14.88 25.09 1.28
N PHE A 46 -14.11 24.54 0.32
CA PHE A 46 -12.76 23.99 0.53
C PHE A 46 -11.66 24.78 -0.18
N VAL A 47 -11.98 25.91 -0.83
CA VAL A 47 -11.03 26.71 -1.61
C VAL A 47 -9.93 27.36 -0.76
N ASN A 48 -10.17 27.54 0.54
CA ASN A 48 -9.16 28.08 1.48
C ASN A 48 -8.45 26.99 2.29
N ASP A 49 -8.76 25.72 2.05
CA ASP A 49 -8.16 24.60 2.77
C ASP A 49 -7.01 24.02 1.94
N GLU A 50 -5.78 24.40 2.31
CA GLU A 50 -4.56 23.94 1.64
C GLU A 50 -4.47 22.41 1.57
N GLU A 51 -5.04 21.67 2.53
CA GLU A 51 -4.99 20.22 2.53
C GLU A 51 -5.88 19.64 1.43
N PHE A 52 -7.10 20.15 1.27
CA PHE A 52 -8.00 19.73 0.19
C PHE A 52 -7.49 20.15 -1.19
N ILE A 53 -6.88 21.32 -1.32
CA ILE A 53 -6.26 21.78 -2.57
C ILE A 53 -5.09 20.86 -2.95
N ARG A 54 -4.19 20.56 -2.01
CA ARG A 54 -3.07 19.63 -2.25
C ARG A 54 -3.58 18.23 -2.62
N ARG A 55 -4.64 17.73 -1.97
CA ARG A 55 -5.28 16.45 -2.33
C ARG A 55 -5.82 16.47 -3.75
N PHE A 56 -6.54 17.54 -4.12
CA PHE A 56 -7.12 17.72 -5.46
C PHE A 56 -6.05 17.76 -6.57
N HIS A 57 -4.95 18.49 -6.34
CA HIS A 57 -3.83 18.53 -7.30
C HIS A 57 -3.11 17.20 -7.43
N ARG A 58 -2.86 16.51 -6.31
CA ARG A 58 -2.22 15.20 -6.37
C ARG A 58 -3.09 14.23 -7.18
N GLU A 59 -4.42 14.23 -6.99
CA GLU A 59 -5.35 13.32 -7.67
C GLU A 59 -5.24 13.47 -9.18
N ALA A 60 -5.21 14.72 -9.65
CA ALA A 60 -5.00 15.02 -11.05
C ALA A 60 -3.64 14.53 -11.54
N HIS A 61 -2.57 14.79 -10.78
CA HIS A 61 -1.21 14.45 -11.20
C HIS A 61 -1.00 12.93 -11.33
N SER A 62 -1.53 12.14 -10.41
CA SER A 62 -1.44 10.68 -10.49
C SER A 62 -2.12 10.11 -11.74
N ALA A 63 -3.28 10.63 -12.13
CA ALA A 63 -3.99 10.13 -13.29
C ALA A 63 -3.53 10.72 -14.64
N THR A 64 -2.83 11.86 -14.66
CA THR A 64 -2.31 12.45 -15.92
C THR A 64 -1.30 11.57 -16.67
N SER A 65 -0.57 10.70 -15.95
CA SER A 65 0.42 9.80 -16.55
C SER A 65 -0.19 8.49 -17.09
N LEU A 66 -1.49 8.25 -16.86
CA LEU A 66 -2.15 7.01 -17.24
C LEU A 66 -2.93 7.21 -18.55
N ALA A 67 -2.66 6.36 -19.54
CA ALA A 67 -3.37 6.35 -20.81
C ALA A 67 -3.83 4.93 -21.11
N HIS A 68 -5.10 4.64 -20.83
CA HIS A 68 -5.67 3.30 -20.99
C HIS A 68 -7.16 3.37 -21.41
N PRO A 69 -7.66 2.46 -22.27
CA PRO A 69 -9.07 2.44 -22.67
C PRO A 69 -10.05 2.39 -21.49
N ASN A 70 -9.69 1.67 -20.42
CA ASN A 70 -10.50 1.50 -19.21
C ASN A 70 -10.16 2.48 -18.07
N ILE A 71 -9.40 3.55 -18.34
CA ILE A 71 -9.17 4.67 -17.41
C ILE A 71 -9.70 5.95 -18.05
N VAL A 72 -10.35 6.80 -17.25
CA VAL A 72 -10.78 8.13 -17.69
C VAL A 72 -9.55 9.00 -17.93
N ASN A 73 -9.40 9.53 -19.14
CA ASN A 73 -8.26 10.38 -19.47
C ASN A 73 -8.42 11.79 -18.88
N ILE A 74 -7.35 12.33 -18.31
CA ILE A 74 -7.27 13.73 -17.90
C ILE A 74 -6.68 14.55 -19.05
N TYR A 75 -7.38 15.60 -19.45
CA TYR A 75 -6.96 16.48 -20.54
C TYR A 75 -6.25 17.74 -20.05
N ASP A 76 -6.69 18.30 -18.92
CA ASP A 76 -6.22 19.60 -18.46
C ASP A 76 -6.44 19.75 -16.95
N VAL A 77 -5.62 20.57 -16.30
CA VAL A 77 -5.73 20.92 -14.88
C VAL A 77 -5.46 22.41 -14.76
N GLY A 78 -6.32 23.14 -14.06
CA GLY A 78 -6.19 24.58 -13.99
C GLY A 78 -6.84 25.23 -12.78
N GLU A 79 -6.57 26.51 -12.66
CA GLU A 79 -7.07 27.39 -11.63
C GLU A 79 -7.54 28.71 -12.26
N GLU A 80 -8.74 29.17 -11.94
CA GLU A 80 -9.23 30.49 -12.36
C GLU A 80 -10.00 31.17 -11.23
N ARG A 81 -9.53 32.32 -10.74
CA ARG A 81 -10.23 33.13 -9.72
C ARG A 81 -10.65 32.29 -8.50
N ASP A 82 -9.67 31.58 -7.94
CA ASP A 82 -9.83 30.68 -6.78
C ASP A 82 -10.73 29.46 -7.06
N ILE A 83 -10.92 29.10 -8.33
CA ILE A 83 -11.65 27.90 -8.74
C ILE A 83 -10.65 26.91 -9.32
N TYR A 84 -10.38 25.85 -8.55
CA TYR A 84 -9.58 24.71 -8.97
C TYR A 84 -10.43 23.72 -9.77
N TYR A 85 -9.96 23.32 -10.95
CA TYR A 85 -10.67 22.37 -11.82
C TYR A 85 -9.75 21.38 -12.52
N ILE A 86 -10.30 20.20 -12.81
CA ILE A 86 -9.70 19.13 -13.61
C ILE A 86 -10.64 18.84 -14.77
N VAL A 87 -10.13 18.88 -15.99
CA VAL A 87 -10.86 18.55 -17.20
C VAL A 87 -10.50 17.13 -17.62
N MET A 88 -11.51 16.31 -17.77
CA MET A 88 -11.38 14.88 -18.06
C MET A 88 -12.35 14.43 -19.14
N GLU A 89 -12.11 13.24 -19.67
CA GLU A 89 -12.98 12.58 -20.64
C GLU A 89 -14.41 12.49 -20.10
N TYR A 90 -15.39 12.90 -20.91
CA TYR A 90 -16.80 12.67 -20.59
C TYR A 90 -17.21 11.29 -21.07
N VAL A 91 -17.59 10.43 -20.12
CA VAL A 91 -18.13 9.09 -20.42
C VAL A 91 -19.66 9.16 -20.35
N ALA A 92 -20.31 9.03 -21.51
CA ALA A 92 -21.76 9.04 -21.61
C ALA A 92 -22.34 7.69 -21.16
N GLY A 93 -22.81 7.64 -19.91
CA GLY A 93 -23.36 6.42 -19.32
C GLY A 93 -23.71 6.57 -17.84
N ASP A 94 -23.92 5.42 -17.20
CA ASP A 94 -24.22 5.33 -15.76
C ASP A 94 -22.93 5.05 -14.97
N THR A 95 -22.93 5.34 -13.68
CA THR A 95 -21.99 4.70 -12.76
C THR A 95 -22.29 3.21 -12.67
N LEU A 96 -21.29 2.37 -12.39
CA LEU A 96 -21.49 0.93 -12.20
C LEU A 96 -22.48 0.66 -11.06
N LYS A 97 -22.54 1.53 -10.03
CA LYS A 97 -23.56 1.44 -8.98
C LYS A 97 -24.97 1.55 -9.52
N GLN A 98 -25.24 2.57 -10.34
CA GLN A 98 -26.54 2.75 -10.99
C GLN A 98 -26.84 1.61 -11.96
N TYR A 99 -25.83 1.10 -12.67
CA TYR A 99 -25.96 -0.05 -13.55
C TYR A 99 -26.39 -1.31 -12.77
N ILE A 100 -25.72 -1.62 -11.64
CA ILE A 100 -26.09 -2.72 -10.74
C ILE A 100 -27.52 -2.55 -10.24
N GLN A 101 -27.91 -1.35 -9.79
CA GLN A 101 -29.29 -1.10 -9.32
C GLN A 101 -30.36 -1.35 -10.39
N LYS A 102 -30.04 -1.12 -11.67
CA LYS A 102 -30.97 -1.32 -12.79
C LYS A 102 -30.99 -2.75 -13.33
N HIS A 103 -29.86 -3.46 -13.28
CA HIS A 103 -29.66 -4.75 -13.98
C HIS A 103 -29.36 -5.93 -13.06
N SER A 104 -29.34 -5.74 -11.74
CA SER A 104 -29.02 -6.80 -10.80
C SER A 104 -30.09 -7.90 -10.74
N PRO A 105 -29.70 -9.19 -10.61
CA PRO A 105 -28.32 -9.68 -10.69
C PRO A 105 -27.78 -9.61 -12.12
N VAL A 106 -26.54 -9.11 -12.27
CA VAL A 106 -25.91 -8.95 -13.59
C VAL A 106 -25.58 -10.35 -14.13
N LYS A 107 -25.82 -10.57 -15.43
CA LYS A 107 -25.47 -11.83 -16.09
C LYS A 107 -23.98 -12.14 -15.88
N ILE A 108 -23.66 -13.41 -15.65
CA ILE A 108 -22.32 -13.85 -15.26
C ILE A 108 -21.29 -13.47 -16.34
N GLU A 109 -21.63 -13.63 -17.62
CA GLU A 109 -20.77 -13.28 -18.74
C GLU A 109 -20.49 -11.77 -18.78
N THR A 110 -21.51 -10.95 -18.52
CA THR A 110 -21.37 -9.49 -18.45
C THR A 110 -20.57 -9.06 -17.22
N ALA A 111 -20.76 -9.71 -16.08
CA ALA A 111 -19.98 -9.45 -14.87
C ALA A 111 -18.50 -9.77 -15.10
N ILE A 112 -18.17 -10.89 -15.75
CA ILE A 112 -16.80 -11.25 -16.09
C ILE A 112 -16.20 -10.26 -17.08
N ASP A 113 -16.94 -9.86 -18.11
CA ASP A 113 -16.44 -8.87 -19.08
C ASP A 113 -16.12 -7.51 -18.42
N ILE A 114 -17.03 -7.02 -17.57
CA ILE A 114 -16.79 -5.83 -16.74
C ILE A 114 -15.52 -6.00 -15.90
N MET A 115 -15.40 -7.12 -15.20
CA MET A 115 -14.26 -7.37 -14.32
C MET A 115 -12.94 -7.46 -15.10
N ARG A 116 -12.91 -8.07 -16.29
CA ARG A 116 -11.72 -8.13 -17.15
C ARG A 116 -11.27 -6.73 -17.60
N GLN A 117 -12.21 -5.89 -18.00
CA GLN A 117 -11.91 -4.51 -18.36
C GLN A 117 -11.38 -3.71 -17.15
N LEU A 118 -11.91 -3.96 -15.94
CA LEU A 118 -11.43 -3.34 -14.70
C LEU A 118 -10.03 -3.82 -14.31
N THR A 119 -9.76 -5.13 -14.34
CA THR A 119 -8.43 -5.67 -14.02
C THR A 119 -7.38 -5.18 -14.99
N SER A 120 -7.72 -5.08 -16.28
CA SER A 120 -6.83 -4.51 -17.31
C SER A 120 -6.47 -3.05 -17.01
N GLY A 121 -7.45 -2.22 -16.67
CA GLY A 121 -7.22 -0.83 -16.26
C GLY A 121 -6.37 -0.69 -15.00
N ILE A 122 -6.69 -1.45 -13.93
CA ILE A 122 -5.93 -1.36 -12.68
C ILE A 122 -4.52 -1.95 -12.81
N SER A 123 -4.34 -3.02 -13.59
CA SER A 123 -3.01 -3.57 -13.93
C SER A 123 -2.11 -2.49 -14.54
N HIS A 124 -2.62 -1.73 -15.53
CA HIS A 124 -1.88 -0.64 -16.14
C HIS A 124 -1.47 0.44 -15.12
N ALA A 125 -2.36 0.79 -14.18
CA ALA A 125 -2.03 1.71 -13.10
C ALA A 125 -0.96 1.14 -12.15
N HIS A 126 -1.07 -0.15 -11.78
CA HIS A 126 -0.12 -0.83 -10.90
C HIS A 126 1.28 -0.96 -11.51
N GLN A 127 1.39 -1.10 -12.83
CA GLN A 127 2.66 -1.10 -13.57
C GLN A 127 3.35 0.27 -13.53
N ASN A 128 2.55 1.35 -13.46
CA ASN A 128 3.04 2.72 -13.25
C ASN A 128 3.21 3.08 -11.75
N ASN A 129 3.16 2.09 -10.85
CA ASN A 129 3.24 2.25 -9.39
C ASN A 129 2.15 3.13 -8.78
N ILE A 130 0.98 3.17 -9.42
CA ILE A 130 -0.19 3.90 -8.94
C ILE A 130 -1.18 2.89 -8.39
N VAL A 131 -1.60 3.07 -7.13
CA VAL A 131 -2.63 2.28 -6.46
C VAL A 131 -3.90 3.12 -6.42
N HIS A 132 -5.06 2.54 -6.71
CA HIS A 132 -6.32 3.29 -6.79
C HIS A 132 -6.90 3.62 -5.40
N ARG A 133 -6.82 2.70 -4.43
CA ARG A 133 -7.16 2.87 -3.00
C ARG A 133 -8.63 3.06 -2.64
N ASP A 134 -9.47 3.51 -3.56
CA ASP A 134 -10.93 3.71 -3.33
C ASP A 134 -11.76 3.05 -4.44
N ILE A 135 -11.44 1.80 -4.80
CA ILE A 135 -12.20 1.07 -5.83
C ILE A 135 -13.61 0.79 -5.31
N LYS A 136 -14.61 1.31 -6.02
CA LYS A 136 -16.03 1.10 -5.74
C LYS A 136 -16.88 1.37 -6.99
N PRO A 137 -18.11 0.85 -7.08
CA PRO A 137 -18.95 1.02 -8.26
C PRO A 137 -19.36 2.47 -8.56
N HIS A 138 -19.17 3.41 -7.62
CA HIS A 138 -19.39 4.84 -7.84
C HIS A 138 -18.27 5.50 -8.65
N ASN A 139 -17.05 4.96 -8.57
CA ASN A 139 -15.86 5.47 -9.26
C ASN A 139 -15.59 4.68 -10.57
N ILE A 140 -16.57 3.90 -11.01
CA ILE A 140 -16.52 3.13 -12.25
C ILE A 140 -17.70 3.59 -13.10
N LEU A 141 -17.43 3.99 -14.33
CA LEU A 141 -18.42 4.42 -15.31
C LEU A 141 -18.60 3.30 -16.34
N ILE A 142 -19.83 3.10 -16.81
CA ILE A 142 -20.15 2.16 -17.89
C ILE A 142 -20.96 2.88 -18.96
N ASP A 143 -20.46 2.85 -20.20
CA ASP A 143 -21.15 3.44 -21.33
C ASP A 143 -22.29 2.54 -21.84
N ASN A 144 -23.10 3.07 -22.76
CA ASN A 144 -24.22 2.32 -23.35
C ASN A 144 -23.81 1.09 -24.19
N HIS A 145 -22.52 0.93 -24.48
CA HIS A 145 -21.96 -0.19 -25.24
C HIS A 145 -21.33 -1.25 -24.31
N GLY A 146 -21.32 -1.02 -23.00
CA GLY A 146 -20.73 -1.92 -22.01
C GLY A 146 -19.23 -1.71 -21.78
N HIS A 147 -18.63 -0.64 -22.30
CA HIS A 147 -17.25 -0.29 -21.97
C HIS A 147 -17.18 0.37 -20.60
N VAL A 148 -16.28 -0.12 -19.76
CA VAL A 148 -16.07 0.44 -18.42
C VAL A 148 -14.82 1.31 -18.35
N LYS A 149 -14.93 2.40 -17.60
CA LYS A 149 -13.84 3.34 -17.35
C LYS A 149 -13.74 3.68 -15.87
N ILE A 150 -12.53 3.64 -15.35
CA ILE A 150 -12.22 3.93 -13.95
C ILE A 150 -11.89 5.40 -13.81
N THR A 151 -12.49 6.06 -12.84
CA THR A 151 -12.26 7.48 -12.49
C THR A 151 -11.80 7.59 -11.04
N ASP A 152 -11.37 8.78 -10.63
CA ASP A 152 -11.15 9.14 -9.22
C ASP A 152 -10.11 8.23 -8.53
N PHE A 153 -8.89 8.18 -9.09
CA PHE A 153 -7.74 7.52 -8.47
C PHE A 153 -7.46 8.17 -7.11
N GLY A 154 -7.91 7.49 -6.05
CA GLY A 154 -8.01 8.05 -4.72
C GLY A 154 -6.64 8.32 -4.11
N ILE A 155 -6.38 9.59 -3.77
CA ILE A 155 -5.25 9.99 -2.91
C ILE A 155 -5.75 10.26 -1.50
N ALA A 156 -6.66 9.41 -1.02
CA ALA A 156 -6.93 9.33 0.40
C ALA A 156 -5.73 8.66 1.06
N MET A 157 -4.86 9.46 1.67
CA MET A 157 -3.99 8.95 2.73
C MET A 157 -4.86 8.36 3.83
N ALA A 158 -4.34 7.29 4.45
CA ALA A 158 -4.96 6.52 5.52
C ALA A 158 -5.91 7.36 6.37
N LEU A 159 -7.20 7.07 6.29
CA LEU A 159 -8.13 7.52 7.31
C LEU A 159 -7.72 6.76 8.57
N SER A 160 -7.01 7.44 9.48
CA SER A 160 -6.83 6.92 10.84
C SER A 160 -8.21 6.52 11.38
N ALA A 161 -8.28 5.50 12.23
CA ALA A 161 -9.55 5.06 12.85
C ALA A 161 -10.34 6.24 13.48
N THR A 162 -9.65 7.30 13.90
CA THR A 162 -10.19 8.57 14.39
C THR A 162 -10.88 9.45 13.33
N SER A 163 -10.51 9.34 12.06
CA SER A 163 -11.12 10.09 10.94
C SER A 163 -12.44 9.44 10.46
N ILE A 164 -12.57 8.12 10.63
CA ILE A 164 -13.78 7.35 10.30
C ILE A 164 -14.96 7.75 11.20
N THR A 165 -14.71 8.12 12.46
CA THR A 165 -15.75 8.46 13.44
C THR A 165 -16.22 9.92 13.36
N GLN A 166 -15.46 10.82 12.72
CA GLN A 166 -15.77 12.26 12.70
C GLN A 166 -16.44 12.80 11.43
N THR A 167 -16.53 12.01 10.35
CA THR A 167 -17.07 12.50 9.07
C THR A 167 -18.25 11.68 8.56
N ASN A 168 -19.46 12.24 8.67
CA ASN A 168 -20.70 11.72 8.06
C ASN A 168 -20.62 11.52 6.52
N SER A 169 -19.56 11.97 5.86
CA SER A 169 -19.30 11.80 4.42
C SER A 169 -18.64 10.47 4.05
N VAL A 170 -18.16 9.67 5.01
CA VAL A 170 -17.42 8.41 4.76
C VAL A 170 -18.35 7.17 4.69
N LEU A 171 -19.66 7.36 4.90
CA LEU A 171 -20.64 6.27 5.02
C LEU A 171 -20.70 5.33 3.79
N GLY A 172 -20.33 5.80 2.59
CA GLY A 172 -20.42 5.01 1.35
C GLY A 172 -19.16 4.20 0.96
N SER A 173 -17.96 4.59 1.42
CA SER A 173 -16.70 3.92 1.03
C SER A 173 -16.37 2.70 1.87
N VAL A 174 -16.88 2.62 3.11
CA VAL A 174 -16.52 1.54 4.06
C VAL A 174 -16.94 0.14 3.61
N HIS A 175 -17.89 0.04 2.68
CA HIS A 175 -18.41 -1.23 2.16
C HIS A 175 -17.46 -1.96 1.20
N TYR A 176 -16.47 -1.28 0.65
CA TYR A 176 -15.51 -1.85 -0.32
C TYR A 176 -14.08 -1.85 0.22
N LEU A 177 -13.94 -1.56 1.52
CA LEU A 177 -12.68 -1.28 2.17
C LEU A 177 -11.92 -2.58 2.45
N SER A 178 -10.61 -2.60 2.18
CA SER A 178 -9.79 -3.78 2.42
C SER A 178 -9.49 -4.00 3.92
N PRO A 179 -9.20 -5.23 4.37
CA PRO A 179 -8.83 -5.50 5.76
C PRO A 179 -7.68 -4.61 6.26
N GLU A 180 -6.63 -4.42 5.46
CA GLU A 180 -5.52 -3.55 5.80
C GLU A 180 -5.93 -2.08 5.95
N GLN A 181 -6.84 -1.57 5.11
CA GLN A 181 -7.42 -0.24 5.28
C GLN A 181 -8.32 -0.16 6.53
N ALA A 182 -9.02 -1.23 6.89
CA ALA A 182 -9.91 -1.27 8.07
C ALA A 182 -9.11 -1.21 9.38
N ARG A 183 -7.85 -1.69 9.36
CA ARG A 183 -6.90 -1.53 10.46
C ARG A 183 -6.25 -0.14 10.50
N GLY A 184 -6.53 0.73 9.53
CA GLY A 184 -5.88 2.02 9.37
C GLY A 184 -4.52 1.97 8.65
N GLY A 185 -4.16 0.81 8.07
CA GLY A 185 -2.95 0.67 7.25
C GLY A 185 -3.08 1.34 5.89
N MET A 186 -1.94 1.53 5.21
CA MET A 186 -1.92 2.09 3.85
C MET A 186 -2.38 1.08 2.81
N ALA A 187 -3.28 1.51 1.93
CA ALA A 187 -3.74 0.72 0.80
C ALA A 187 -2.60 0.44 -0.19
N ASN A 188 -2.47 -0.81 -0.60
CA ASN A 188 -1.46 -1.28 -1.55
C ASN A 188 -2.13 -1.98 -2.76
N LYS A 189 -1.32 -2.54 -3.67
CA LYS A 189 -1.83 -3.24 -4.87
C LYS A 189 -2.80 -4.38 -4.53
N LYS A 190 -2.57 -5.11 -3.42
CA LYS A 190 -3.45 -6.19 -2.94
C LYS A 190 -4.76 -5.66 -2.33
N SER A 191 -4.79 -4.41 -1.88
CA SER A 191 -6.02 -3.75 -1.42
C SER A 191 -6.99 -3.54 -2.57
N ASP A 192 -6.49 -3.09 -3.72
CA ASP A 192 -7.31 -2.92 -4.92
C ASP A 192 -7.91 -4.25 -5.40
N ILE A 193 -7.16 -5.36 -5.31
CA ILE A 193 -7.64 -6.72 -5.62
C ILE A 193 -8.81 -7.11 -4.71
N TYR A 194 -8.68 -6.83 -3.41
CA TYR A 194 -9.75 -7.10 -2.45
C TYR A 194 -11.02 -6.32 -2.78
N SER A 195 -10.89 -5.01 -3.01
CA SER A 195 -12.03 -4.14 -3.35
C SER A 195 -12.71 -4.57 -4.66
N LEU A 196 -11.94 -4.98 -5.67
CA LEU A 196 -12.49 -5.59 -6.90
C LEU A 196 -13.25 -6.90 -6.62
N GLY A 197 -12.77 -7.73 -5.69
CA GLY A 197 -13.50 -8.91 -5.23
C GLY A 197 -14.88 -8.57 -4.62
N ILE A 198 -14.96 -7.49 -3.84
CA ILE A 198 -16.25 -6.99 -3.30
C ILE A 198 -17.15 -6.44 -4.41
N VAL A 199 -16.59 -5.72 -5.39
CA VAL A 199 -17.34 -5.24 -6.58
C VAL A 199 -17.90 -6.42 -7.37
N MET A 200 -17.10 -7.47 -7.58
CA MET A 200 -17.53 -8.69 -8.27
C MET A 200 -18.63 -9.43 -7.51
N PHE A 201 -18.52 -9.52 -6.18
CA PHE A 201 -19.59 -10.06 -5.33
C PHE A 201 -20.91 -9.30 -5.55
N GLU A 202 -20.86 -7.97 -5.59
CA GLU A 202 -22.05 -7.14 -5.77
C GLU A 202 -22.63 -7.26 -7.19
N LEU A 203 -21.79 -7.36 -8.22
CA LEU A 203 -22.24 -7.61 -9.60
C LEU A 203 -23.05 -8.91 -9.70
N LEU A 204 -22.55 -9.99 -9.09
CA LEU A 204 -23.14 -11.33 -9.16
C LEU A 204 -24.39 -11.51 -8.31
N THR A 205 -24.48 -10.79 -7.18
CA THR A 205 -25.56 -11.00 -6.17
C THR A 205 -26.52 -9.83 -6.04
N GLY A 206 -26.15 -8.63 -6.51
CA GLY A 206 -26.86 -7.38 -6.24
C GLY A 206 -26.74 -6.83 -4.83
N ARG A 207 -25.94 -7.49 -3.99
CA ARG A 207 -25.86 -7.24 -2.56
C ARG A 207 -24.41 -7.06 -2.15
N LEU A 208 -24.20 -6.38 -1.04
CA LEU A 208 -22.88 -6.30 -0.42
C LEU A 208 -22.68 -7.52 0.50
N PRO A 209 -21.46 -8.04 0.63
CA PRO A 209 -21.19 -9.21 1.46
C PRO A 209 -21.35 -8.91 2.95
N PHE A 210 -21.11 -7.65 3.35
CA PHE A 210 -21.20 -7.20 4.73
C PHE A 210 -22.11 -5.97 4.87
N SER A 211 -23.03 -6.05 5.81
CA SER A 211 -23.92 -4.96 6.24
C SER A 211 -23.80 -4.75 7.75
N GLY A 212 -24.15 -3.58 8.27
CA GLY A 212 -24.15 -3.31 9.70
C GLY A 212 -24.74 -1.94 10.02
N GLU A 213 -25.10 -1.72 11.28
CA GLU A 213 -25.74 -0.48 11.74
C GLU A 213 -24.78 0.72 11.77
N SER A 214 -23.47 0.48 11.79
CA SER A 214 -22.44 1.51 11.80
C SER A 214 -21.29 1.21 10.83
N ALA A 215 -20.60 2.26 10.37
CA ALA A 215 -19.39 2.14 9.54
C ALA A 215 -18.31 1.26 10.20
N VAL A 216 -18.15 1.38 11.51
CA VAL A 216 -17.22 0.57 12.30
C VAL A 216 -17.61 -0.91 12.29
N SER A 217 -18.91 -1.22 12.41
CA SER A 217 -19.40 -2.61 12.36
C SER A 217 -19.12 -3.27 11.01
N ILE A 218 -19.23 -2.51 9.91
CA ILE A 218 -18.92 -3.00 8.56
C ILE A 218 -17.41 -3.22 8.40
N ALA A 219 -16.58 -2.28 8.88
CA ALA A 219 -15.13 -2.41 8.86
C ALA A 219 -14.64 -3.64 9.66
N LEU A 220 -15.23 -3.90 10.84
CA LEU A 220 -14.95 -5.10 11.63
C LEU A 220 -15.31 -6.39 10.87
N LYS A 221 -16.40 -6.41 10.11
CA LYS A 221 -16.76 -7.55 9.25
C LYS A 221 -15.74 -7.76 8.13
N HIS A 222 -15.24 -6.68 7.52
CA HIS A 222 -14.14 -6.79 6.55
C HIS A 222 -12.89 -7.41 7.18
N LEU A 223 -12.61 -7.17 8.47
CA LEU A 223 -11.47 -7.74 9.20
C LEU A 223 -11.65 -9.21 9.61
N GLN A 224 -12.82 -9.55 10.14
CA GLN A 224 -13.01 -10.79 10.91
C GLN A 224 -13.96 -11.79 10.26
N SER A 225 -14.97 -11.33 9.51
CA SER A 225 -16.01 -12.21 8.97
C SER A 225 -15.62 -12.74 7.60
N GLU A 226 -15.68 -14.05 7.39
CA GLU A 226 -15.47 -14.64 6.06
C GLU A 226 -16.48 -14.11 5.04
N THR A 227 -16.03 -13.96 3.78
CA THR A 227 -16.92 -13.55 2.69
C THR A 227 -17.96 -14.65 2.45
N PRO A 228 -19.26 -14.34 2.50
CA PRO A 228 -20.28 -15.34 2.28
C PRO A 228 -20.22 -15.90 0.86
N SER A 229 -20.74 -17.11 0.68
CA SER A 229 -20.86 -17.73 -0.65
C SER A 229 -21.82 -16.92 -1.54
N VAL A 230 -21.40 -16.60 -2.77
CA VAL A 230 -22.27 -15.91 -3.75
C VAL A 230 -23.45 -16.79 -4.16
N LYS A 231 -23.24 -18.11 -4.15
CA LYS A 231 -24.25 -19.12 -4.51
C LYS A 231 -25.45 -19.10 -3.57
N ARG A 232 -25.27 -18.63 -2.33
CA ARG A 232 -26.39 -18.39 -1.38
C ARG A 232 -27.51 -17.53 -1.98
N TRP A 233 -27.21 -16.62 -2.91
CA TRP A 233 -28.19 -15.76 -3.56
C TRP A 233 -28.34 -16.01 -5.06
N ASN A 234 -27.31 -16.56 -5.71
CA ASN A 234 -27.31 -16.86 -7.12
C ASN A 234 -26.68 -18.23 -7.39
N ASP A 235 -27.50 -19.29 -7.29
CA ASP A 235 -27.07 -20.68 -7.47
C ASP A 235 -26.51 -20.99 -8.88
N ASP A 236 -26.83 -20.15 -9.87
CA ASP A 236 -26.37 -20.31 -11.26
C ASP A 236 -24.89 -19.97 -11.43
N VAL A 237 -24.24 -19.34 -10.43
CA VAL A 237 -22.83 -18.97 -10.49
C VAL A 237 -21.95 -20.23 -10.42
N PRO A 238 -21.10 -20.50 -11.44
CA PRO A 238 -20.13 -21.59 -11.41
C PRO A 238 -19.15 -21.47 -10.25
N GLN A 239 -18.63 -22.60 -9.78
CA GLN A 239 -17.71 -22.61 -8.63
C GLN A 239 -16.41 -21.87 -8.95
N SER A 240 -15.92 -21.96 -10.18
CA SER A 240 -14.78 -21.18 -10.68
C SER A 240 -14.96 -19.67 -10.52
N VAL A 241 -16.15 -19.15 -10.83
CA VAL A 241 -16.46 -17.72 -10.71
C VAL A 241 -16.56 -17.30 -9.24
N GLU A 242 -17.17 -18.15 -8.39
CA GLU A 242 -17.19 -17.93 -6.94
C GLU A 242 -15.78 -17.93 -6.34
N ASN A 243 -14.90 -18.83 -6.79
CA ASN A 243 -13.54 -18.94 -6.30
C ASN A 243 -12.74 -17.66 -6.53
N ILE A 244 -12.99 -16.94 -7.63
CA ILE A 244 -12.36 -15.65 -7.88
C ILE A 244 -12.74 -14.63 -6.81
N VAL A 245 -14.02 -14.57 -6.44
CA VAL A 245 -14.51 -13.71 -5.36
C VAL A 245 -13.89 -14.10 -4.01
N LEU A 246 -13.88 -15.39 -3.69
CA LEU A 246 -13.34 -15.87 -2.41
C LEU A 246 -11.83 -15.64 -2.29
N LYS A 247 -11.06 -15.92 -3.35
CA LYS A 247 -9.62 -15.71 -3.40
C LYS A 247 -9.25 -14.22 -3.36
N ALA A 248 -9.94 -13.37 -4.12
CA ALA A 248 -9.72 -11.93 -4.08
C ALA A 248 -10.05 -11.33 -2.70
N THR A 249 -11.08 -11.84 -2.03
CA THR A 249 -11.55 -11.34 -0.72
C THR A 249 -10.96 -12.07 0.49
N ALA A 250 -9.89 -12.86 0.31
CA ALA A 250 -9.15 -13.45 1.42
C ALA A 250 -8.64 -12.37 2.38
N LYS A 251 -8.69 -12.63 3.69
CA LYS A 251 -8.35 -11.61 4.70
C LYS A 251 -6.87 -11.29 4.70
N ASP A 252 -6.04 -12.31 4.66
CA ASP A 252 -4.60 -12.19 4.46
C ASP A 252 -4.28 -11.84 2.99
N PRO A 253 -3.59 -10.72 2.70
CA PRO A 253 -3.12 -10.38 1.36
C PRO A 253 -2.24 -11.44 0.69
N PHE A 254 -1.58 -12.30 1.46
CA PHE A 254 -0.74 -13.39 0.94
C PHE A 254 -1.56 -14.47 0.23
N HIS A 255 -2.79 -14.72 0.68
CA HIS A 255 -3.70 -15.69 0.07
C HIS A 255 -4.53 -15.12 -1.08
N ARG A 256 -4.41 -13.82 -1.37
CA ARG A 256 -5.01 -13.18 -2.56
C ARG A 256 -4.13 -13.38 -3.79
N TYR A 257 -4.67 -13.09 -4.97
CA TYR A 257 -3.91 -13.01 -6.21
C TYR A 257 -2.63 -12.18 -6.04
N SER A 258 -1.53 -12.71 -6.53
CA SER A 258 -0.20 -12.12 -6.61
C SER A 258 -0.22 -10.74 -7.26
N SER A 259 -0.96 -10.61 -8.36
CA SER A 259 -1.10 -9.39 -9.14
C SER A 259 -2.46 -9.32 -9.85
N MET A 260 -2.77 -8.16 -10.45
CA MET A 260 -4.01 -7.99 -11.22
C MET A 260 -4.04 -8.86 -12.48
N GLU A 261 -2.87 -9.11 -13.09
CA GLU A 261 -2.73 -9.98 -14.26
C GLU A 261 -3.11 -11.43 -13.93
N GLU A 262 -2.76 -11.93 -12.73
CA GLU A 262 -3.17 -13.28 -12.30
C GLU A 262 -4.70 -13.36 -12.14
N MET A 263 -5.32 -12.32 -11.58
CA MET A 263 -6.78 -12.26 -11.45
C MET A 263 -7.48 -12.14 -12.82
N GLU A 264 -6.92 -11.38 -13.75
CA GLU A 264 -7.44 -11.26 -15.12
C GLU A 264 -7.39 -12.58 -15.88
N GLU A 265 -6.29 -13.33 -15.75
CA GLU A 265 -6.14 -14.65 -16.37
C GLU A 265 -7.12 -15.68 -15.79
N ASP A 266 -7.38 -15.60 -14.48
CA ASP A 266 -8.40 -16.44 -13.84
C ASP A 266 -9.81 -16.11 -14.36
N LEU A 267 -10.14 -14.81 -14.48
CA LEU A 267 -11.39 -14.34 -15.09
C LEU A 267 -11.55 -14.81 -16.55
N ARG A 268 -10.46 -14.86 -17.32
CA ARG A 268 -10.46 -15.28 -18.73
C ARG A 268 -10.87 -16.75 -18.88
N THR A 269 -10.45 -17.60 -17.96
CA THR A 269 -10.65 -19.06 -18.01
C THR A 269 -11.79 -19.54 -17.13
N ALA A 270 -12.41 -18.66 -16.34
CA ALA A 270 -13.45 -18.98 -15.36
C ALA A 270 -14.68 -19.73 -15.94
N LEU A 271 -15.04 -19.47 -17.20
CA LEU A 271 -16.18 -20.12 -17.87
C LEU A 271 -15.80 -21.34 -18.71
N GLU A 272 -14.54 -21.79 -18.67
CA GLU A 272 -14.12 -23.00 -19.36
C GLU A 272 -14.85 -24.23 -18.79
N PRO A 273 -15.39 -25.14 -19.62
CA PRO A 273 -16.19 -26.27 -19.16
C PRO A 273 -15.51 -27.15 -18.10
N GLU A 274 -14.18 -27.27 -18.15
CA GLU A 274 -13.37 -28.06 -17.23
C GLU A 274 -13.28 -27.44 -15.83
N ARG A 275 -13.48 -26.11 -15.72
CA ARG A 275 -13.32 -25.34 -14.47
C ARG A 275 -14.63 -25.07 -13.75
N LEU A 276 -15.78 -25.14 -14.42
CA LEU A 276 -17.09 -24.73 -13.87
C LEU A 276 -17.41 -25.34 -12.49
N ASN A 277 -16.94 -26.57 -12.24
CA ASN A 277 -17.18 -27.33 -11.00
C ASN A 277 -15.89 -27.64 -10.23
N GLU A 278 -14.85 -26.81 -10.39
CA GLU A 278 -13.63 -26.95 -9.60
C GLU A 278 -13.93 -26.89 -8.09
N PRO A 279 -13.10 -27.49 -7.20
CA PRO A 279 -13.33 -27.43 -5.76
C PRO A 279 -13.42 -26.00 -5.25
N LYS A 280 -14.28 -25.76 -4.25
CA LYS A 280 -14.39 -24.46 -3.60
C LYS A 280 -13.04 -24.04 -3.03
N PHE A 281 -12.65 -22.80 -3.27
CA PHE A 281 -11.44 -22.21 -2.69
C PHE A 281 -11.58 -22.12 -1.17
N HIS A 282 -10.59 -22.68 -0.48
CA HIS A 282 -10.40 -22.53 0.95
C HIS A 282 -8.99 -21.99 1.19
N VAL A 283 -8.85 -21.09 2.15
CA VAL A 283 -7.53 -20.61 2.57
C VAL A 283 -6.76 -21.81 3.15
N PRO A 284 -5.54 -22.10 2.68
CA PRO A 284 -4.72 -23.16 3.25
C PRO A 284 -4.56 -22.93 4.76
N ILE A 285 -4.95 -23.92 5.55
CA ILE A 285 -4.63 -23.95 6.97
C ILE A 285 -3.15 -24.36 7.03
N ASP A 286 -2.32 -23.53 7.63
CA ASP A 286 -0.92 -23.88 7.87
C ASP A 286 -0.84 -25.01 8.90
N ASP A 287 -0.81 -26.25 8.41
CA ASP A 287 -0.75 -27.46 9.23
C ASP A 287 0.60 -27.63 9.96
N GLU A 288 1.58 -26.73 9.77
CA GLU A 288 2.82 -26.69 10.56
C GLU A 288 2.69 -25.84 11.84
N ALA A 289 1.67 -24.99 11.93
CA ALA A 289 1.28 -24.30 13.16
C ALA A 289 0.10 -25.03 13.83
N THR A 290 0.41 -26.03 14.65
CA THR A 290 -0.47 -26.65 15.68
C THR A 290 -1.32 -27.85 15.24
N LYS A 291 -0.74 -29.06 15.37
CA LYS A 291 -1.53 -30.27 15.66
C LYS A 291 -2.01 -30.24 17.11
N ALA A 292 -3.24 -29.78 17.34
CA ALA A 292 -3.99 -30.11 18.56
C ALA A 292 -5.52 -30.11 18.34
N ILE A 293 -6.09 -31.32 18.51
CA ILE A 293 -7.45 -31.71 18.95
C ILE A 293 -8.68 -31.20 18.15
N PRO A 294 -9.59 -32.10 17.70
CA PRO A 294 -10.80 -31.70 16.99
C PRO A 294 -11.82 -31.09 17.96
N ILE A 295 -12.33 -29.90 17.64
CA ILE A 295 -13.54 -29.36 18.26
C ILE A 295 -14.74 -30.05 17.60
N ILE A 296 -15.45 -30.86 18.39
CA ILE A 296 -16.81 -31.30 18.08
C ILE A 296 -17.68 -30.03 18.05
N THR A 297 -18.02 -29.56 16.86
CA THR A 297 -19.08 -28.55 16.70
C THR A 297 -20.41 -29.29 16.65
N ASP A 298 -21.10 -29.31 17.79
CA ASP A 298 -22.52 -29.61 17.83
C ASP A 298 -23.28 -28.49 17.11
N ASP A 299 -24.02 -28.91 16.09
CA ASP A 299 -24.97 -28.17 15.28
C ASP A 299 -26.01 -27.45 16.16
N ARG A 300 -25.87 -26.13 16.33
CA ARG A 300 -26.92 -25.28 16.92
C ARG A 300 -27.06 -23.96 16.16
N THR A 301 -28.03 -23.98 15.26
CA THR A 301 -28.62 -22.83 14.57
C THR A 301 -29.13 -21.80 15.59
N TYR A 302 -28.56 -20.59 15.60
CA TYR A 302 -29.23 -19.43 16.20
C TYR A 302 -30.22 -18.86 15.17
N PRO A 303 -31.50 -18.66 15.52
CA PRO A 303 -32.46 -18.06 14.61
C PRO A 303 -32.19 -16.57 14.46
N ASN A 304 -32.03 -16.14 13.20
CA ASN A 304 -31.90 -14.75 12.79
C ASN A 304 -33.14 -13.94 13.22
N LEU A 305 -32.92 -12.84 13.92
CA LEU A 305 -33.84 -11.70 13.99
C LEU A 305 -33.20 -10.61 13.15
N ASP A 306 -33.71 -10.44 11.92
CA ASP A 306 -33.63 -9.19 11.15
C ASP A 306 -34.49 -9.34 9.88
N GLU A 307 -35.80 -9.16 10.04
CA GLU A 307 -36.68 -8.78 8.95
C GLU A 307 -37.02 -7.30 9.09
N THR A 308 -36.61 -6.49 8.12
CA THR A 308 -37.27 -5.22 7.81
C THR A 308 -37.55 -5.21 6.32
N ILE A 309 -38.82 -5.42 5.95
CA ILE A 309 -39.34 -5.27 4.59
C ILE A 309 -40.11 -3.95 4.54
N VAL A 310 -39.81 -3.11 3.55
CA VAL A 310 -40.69 -1.99 3.17
C VAL A 310 -41.04 -2.09 1.67
N HIS A 311 -42.33 -2.41 1.47
CA HIS A 311 -43.25 -2.04 0.36
C HIS A 311 -43.15 -2.73 -1.02
N ALA A 312 -44.15 -3.59 -1.28
CA ALA A 312 -44.97 -3.52 -2.50
C ALA A 312 -46.37 -4.15 -2.28
N LYS A 313 -47.36 -3.66 -3.03
CA LYS A 313 -48.82 -3.73 -2.82
C LYS A 313 -49.49 -5.07 -3.15
N ALA A 314 -50.48 -5.40 -2.31
CA ALA A 314 -51.83 -5.98 -2.53
C ALA A 314 -52.18 -6.74 -3.84
N LYS A 315 -52.67 -7.98 -3.69
CA LYS A 315 -54.03 -8.40 -4.11
C LYS A 315 -54.41 -9.84 -3.70
N GLU A 316 -55.59 -9.92 -3.07
CA GLU A 316 -56.69 -10.90 -3.17
C GLU A 316 -56.55 -12.40 -2.87
N GLU A 317 -57.61 -12.86 -2.19
CA GLU A 317 -57.90 -14.15 -1.56
C GLU A 317 -58.27 -15.26 -2.56
N LYS A 318 -58.05 -16.53 -2.18
CA LYS A 318 -59.10 -17.59 -2.18
C LYS A 318 -58.68 -18.92 -1.55
N GLN A 319 -59.66 -19.51 -0.86
CA GLN A 319 -59.73 -20.79 -0.16
C GLN A 319 -59.71 -22.04 -1.06
N VAL A 320 -59.15 -23.15 -0.58
CA VAL A 320 -59.61 -24.56 -0.79
C VAL A 320 -59.04 -25.39 0.39
N LYS A 321 -59.83 -25.86 1.38
CA LYS A 321 -60.61 -27.12 1.50
C LYS A 321 -59.79 -28.43 1.43
N GLU A 322 -59.69 -29.12 2.56
CA GLU A 322 -59.49 -30.58 2.64
C GLU A 322 -60.75 -31.24 3.23
N GLU A 323 -61.23 -32.30 2.56
CA GLU A 323 -62.27 -33.22 3.04
C GLU A 323 -61.63 -34.50 3.61
N PRO A 324 -62.24 -35.15 4.62
CA PRO A 324 -61.92 -36.50 5.08
C PRO A 324 -62.91 -37.57 4.60
N LYS A 325 -62.46 -38.81 4.41
CA LYS A 325 -63.30 -40.04 4.27
C LYS A 325 -62.72 -41.17 5.12
N GLU A 326 -63.42 -41.58 6.18
CA GLU A 326 -64.38 -42.70 6.26
C GLU A 326 -63.75 -44.10 6.24
N LYS A 327 -64.01 -44.87 7.31
CA LYS A 327 -64.88 -46.06 7.25
C LYS A 327 -65.22 -46.60 8.64
N ALA A 328 -66.49 -46.90 8.82
CA ALA A 328 -67.10 -47.47 10.02
C ALA A 328 -67.87 -48.76 9.69
N GLY A 329 -68.09 -49.57 10.72
CA GLY A 329 -69.19 -50.54 10.83
C GLY A 329 -68.71 -51.97 11.08
N LYS A 330 -69.39 -52.84 11.83
CA LYS A 330 -70.60 -52.88 12.68
C LYS A 330 -70.38 -54.18 13.51
N ASP A 331 -70.89 -54.34 14.74
CA ASP A 331 -72.23 -54.90 14.93
C ASP A 331 -72.68 -54.88 16.40
N LYS A 332 -74.00 -54.76 16.56
CA LYS A 332 -74.76 -54.76 17.81
C LYS A 332 -75.17 -56.20 18.18
N LYS A 333 -75.28 -56.51 19.49
CA LYS A 333 -76.50 -57.15 20.04
C LYS A 333 -76.61 -57.07 21.58
N GLN A 334 -77.64 -56.32 21.97
CA GLN A 334 -78.64 -56.51 23.05
C GLN A 334 -78.26 -56.89 24.49
N LYS A 335 -78.98 -56.22 25.39
CA LYS A 335 -78.92 -56.25 26.86
C LYS A 335 -80.18 -56.97 27.41
N LYS A 336 -79.99 -57.56 28.60
CA LYS A 336 -80.86 -57.55 29.83
C LYS A 336 -81.94 -58.66 30.00
N PRO A 337 -82.47 -58.91 31.24
CA PRO A 337 -81.98 -58.57 32.61
C PRO A 337 -82.33 -59.57 33.78
N LYS A 338 -81.88 -59.18 35.00
CA LYS A 338 -82.38 -59.45 36.38
C LYS A 338 -81.85 -60.71 37.12
N LYS A 339 -81.78 -60.77 38.45
CA LYS A 339 -81.35 -59.85 39.55
C LYS A 339 -81.29 -60.72 40.84
N LYS A 340 -80.36 -60.39 41.75
CA LYS A 340 -80.31 -60.61 43.23
C LYS A 340 -79.64 -61.88 43.81
N GLY A 341 -78.72 -61.61 44.74
CA GLY A 341 -78.26 -62.51 45.80
C GLY A 341 -77.08 -61.90 46.57
N LYS A 342 -77.36 -61.21 47.69
CA LYS A 342 -76.35 -60.67 48.61
C LYS A 342 -75.68 -61.82 49.39
N LYS A 343 -74.38 -61.68 49.65
CA LYS A 343 -73.63 -61.93 50.93
C LYS A 343 -72.22 -62.48 50.64
N LEU A 344 -71.25 -61.61 50.38
CA LEU A 344 -69.82 -61.88 50.60
C LEU A 344 -68.99 -60.57 50.57
N THR A 345 -69.31 -59.58 51.39
CA THR A 345 -68.69 -58.22 51.31
C THR A 345 -67.90 -57.81 52.56
N ILE A 346 -67.45 -58.74 53.39
CA ILE A 346 -66.67 -58.40 54.61
C ILE A 346 -65.21 -58.88 54.53
N ALA A 347 -64.88 -59.91 53.73
CA ALA A 347 -63.49 -60.37 53.55
C ALA A 347 -62.71 -59.60 52.46
N LEU A 348 -63.38 -58.98 51.47
CA LEU A 348 -62.72 -58.21 50.39
C LEU A 348 -62.37 -56.77 50.79
N VAL A 349 -63.06 -56.20 51.78
CA VAL A 349 -62.84 -54.81 52.22
C VAL A 349 -61.62 -54.71 53.14
N SER A 350 -61.35 -55.72 53.98
CA SER A 350 -60.16 -55.74 54.84
C SER A 350 -58.87 -55.97 54.05
N THR A 351 -58.89 -56.83 53.03
CA THR A 351 -57.74 -57.03 52.14
C THR A 351 -57.47 -55.81 51.26
N PHE A 352 -58.52 -55.12 50.79
CA PHE A 352 -58.37 -53.85 50.07
C PHE A 352 -57.83 -52.74 50.98
N LEU A 353 -58.28 -52.65 52.24
CA LEU A 353 -57.78 -51.65 53.19
C LEU A 353 -56.30 -51.88 53.56
N VAL A 354 -55.88 -53.13 53.75
CA VAL A 354 -54.47 -53.48 54.00
C VAL A 354 -53.59 -53.22 52.77
N LEU A 355 -54.08 -53.52 51.56
CA LEU A 355 -53.37 -53.19 50.32
C LEU A 355 -53.29 -51.68 50.08
N VAL A 356 -54.33 -50.92 50.44
CA VAL A 356 -54.31 -49.45 50.37
C VAL A 356 -53.35 -48.88 51.42
N ILE A 357 -53.30 -49.41 52.64
CA ILE A 357 -52.34 -49.00 53.66
C ILE A 357 -50.90 -49.35 53.24
N LEU A 358 -50.66 -50.53 52.68
CA LEU A 358 -49.36 -50.93 52.12
C LEU A 358 -48.97 -50.08 50.90
N ALA A 359 -49.93 -49.75 50.03
CA ALA A 359 -49.71 -48.85 48.90
C ALA A 359 -49.38 -47.42 49.39
N ILE A 360 -50.11 -46.92 50.40
CA ILE A 360 -49.83 -45.63 51.03
C ILE A 360 -48.43 -45.67 51.68
N LEU A 361 -48.09 -46.67 52.49
CA LEU A 361 -46.75 -46.84 53.07
C LEU A 361 -45.64 -46.97 52.01
N SER A 362 -45.91 -47.64 50.89
CA SER A 362 -44.98 -47.75 49.76
C SER A 362 -44.76 -46.43 49.02
N VAL A 363 -45.73 -45.51 49.08
CA VAL A 363 -45.67 -44.19 48.44
C VAL A 363 -45.23 -43.11 49.43
N THR A 364 -45.42 -43.28 50.74
CA THR A 364 -45.09 -42.25 51.75
C THR A 364 -43.79 -42.51 52.51
N VAL A 365 -43.39 -43.77 52.72
CA VAL A 365 -42.19 -44.13 53.51
C VAL A 365 -41.06 -44.66 52.63
N PHE A 366 -41.40 -45.40 51.58
CA PHE A 366 -40.42 -46.01 50.67
C PHE A 366 -39.63 -44.98 49.82
N PRO A 367 -40.18 -43.85 49.34
CA PRO A 367 -39.39 -42.88 48.57
C PRO A 367 -38.35 -42.14 49.40
N ALA A 368 -38.62 -41.88 50.68
CA ALA A 368 -37.71 -41.17 51.57
C ALA A 368 -36.44 -41.98 51.94
N MET A 369 -36.42 -43.29 51.66
CA MET A 369 -35.29 -44.19 51.93
C MET A 369 -34.35 -44.37 50.72
N TYR A 370 -34.72 -43.85 49.54
CA TYR A 370 -33.97 -44.05 48.28
C TYR A 370 -33.62 -42.73 47.54
N ILE A 371 -33.88 -41.56 48.13
CA ILE A 371 -33.39 -40.28 47.60
C ILE A 371 -31.97 -40.07 48.17
N PRO A 372 -30.91 -40.07 47.34
CA PRO A 372 -29.56 -39.81 47.82
C PRO A 372 -29.46 -38.36 48.34
N ASP A 373 -28.79 -38.16 49.48
CA ASP A 373 -28.54 -36.83 50.02
C ASP A 373 -27.73 -36.00 49.00
N GLU A 374 -28.36 -34.95 48.48
CA GLU A 374 -27.71 -33.95 47.65
C GLU A 374 -27.16 -32.84 48.56
N VAL A 375 -25.87 -32.55 48.41
CA VAL A 375 -25.17 -31.49 49.13
C VAL A 375 -24.75 -30.43 48.11
N ALA A 376 -24.87 -29.15 48.47
CA ALA A 376 -24.37 -28.08 47.61
C ALA A 376 -22.84 -28.08 47.62
N VAL A 377 -22.22 -27.93 46.45
CA VAL A 377 -20.75 -27.85 46.33
C VAL A 377 -20.26 -26.54 46.96
N PRO A 378 -19.38 -26.57 47.98
CA PRO A 378 -18.75 -25.39 48.56
C PRO A 378 -18.01 -24.54 47.52
N ASP A 379 -17.95 -23.23 47.76
CA ASP A 379 -17.15 -22.32 46.96
C ASP A 379 -15.73 -22.24 47.51
N VAL A 380 -14.80 -22.83 46.78
CA VAL A 380 -13.37 -22.90 47.12
C VAL A 380 -12.52 -22.03 46.19
N THR A 381 -13.15 -21.08 45.49
CA THR A 381 -12.48 -20.16 44.58
C THR A 381 -11.48 -19.28 45.35
N GLY A 382 -10.24 -19.19 44.87
CA GLY A 382 -9.15 -18.44 45.51
C GLY A 382 -8.49 -19.15 46.71
N SER A 383 -8.97 -20.32 47.11
CA SER A 383 -8.30 -21.17 48.11
C SER A 383 -7.11 -21.89 47.48
N THR A 384 -6.11 -22.22 48.29
CA THR A 384 -5.02 -23.11 47.85
C THR A 384 -5.58 -24.50 47.54
N THR A 385 -4.89 -25.24 46.67
CA THR A 385 -5.31 -26.60 46.29
C THR A 385 -5.50 -27.52 47.52
N GLU A 386 -4.67 -27.38 48.56
CA GLU A 386 -4.78 -28.17 49.79
C GLU A 386 -6.02 -27.79 50.63
N GLU A 387 -6.31 -26.50 50.77
CA GLU A 387 -7.48 -25.99 51.51
C GLU A 387 -8.79 -26.37 50.80
N ALA A 388 -8.83 -26.21 49.47
CA ALA A 388 -9.98 -26.56 48.64
C ALA A 388 -10.31 -28.05 48.72
N ILE A 389 -9.29 -28.92 48.71
CA ILE A 389 -9.45 -30.36 48.90
C ILE A 389 -10.06 -30.65 50.27
N SER A 390 -9.52 -30.05 51.33
CA SER A 390 -10.00 -30.28 52.69
C SER A 390 -11.46 -29.87 52.88
N GLU A 391 -11.87 -28.74 52.31
CA GLU A 391 -13.23 -28.22 52.42
C GLU A 391 -14.24 -29.07 51.63
N LEU A 392 -13.89 -29.50 50.42
CA LEU A 392 -14.74 -30.37 49.60
C LEU A 392 -14.89 -31.78 50.19
N GLU A 393 -13.83 -32.34 50.78
CA GLU A 393 -13.90 -33.62 51.50
C GLU A 393 -14.72 -33.52 52.78
N ALA A 394 -14.61 -32.42 53.53
CA ALA A 394 -15.44 -32.15 54.71
C ALA A 394 -16.93 -32.02 54.37
N ALA A 395 -17.25 -31.47 53.20
CA ALA A 395 -18.61 -31.44 52.64
C ALA A 395 -19.10 -32.81 52.12
N GLY A 396 -18.23 -33.83 52.12
CA GLY A 396 -18.55 -35.21 51.76
C GLY A 396 -18.41 -35.53 50.27
N PHE A 397 -17.64 -34.75 49.52
CA PHE A 397 -17.28 -35.03 48.13
C PHE A 397 -15.96 -35.79 48.02
N LYS A 398 -15.69 -36.37 46.85
CA LYS A 398 -14.38 -36.93 46.49
C LYS A 398 -13.68 -35.97 45.54
N ILE A 399 -12.36 -35.88 45.61
CA ILE A 399 -11.60 -35.10 44.63
C ILE A 399 -11.39 -35.95 43.38
N GLY A 400 -11.73 -35.38 42.24
CA GLY A 400 -11.51 -35.95 40.91
C GLY A 400 -10.15 -35.55 40.36
N GLU A 401 -10.11 -35.23 39.07
CA GLU A 401 -8.93 -34.70 38.40
C GLU A 401 -8.70 -33.23 38.76
N THR A 402 -7.44 -32.83 38.94
CA THR A 402 -7.04 -31.41 38.97
C THR A 402 -6.52 -31.03 37.59
N LYS A 403 -7.12 -30.00 37.00
CA LYS A 403 -6.72 -29.44 35.71
C LYS A 403 -6.09 -28.07 35.96
N THR A 404 -5.00 -27.79 35.27
CA THR A 404 -4.35 -26.47 35.34
C THR A 404 -4.81 -25.61 34.16
N MET A 405 -4.97 -24.31 34.39
CA MET A 405 -5.17 -23.32 33.32
C MET A 405 -4.66 -21.94 33.76
N ASN A 406 -4.36 -21.08 32.79
CA ASN A 406 -3.93 -19.70 33.08
C ASN A 406 -5.17 -18.86 33.44
N ASP A 407 -5.01 -17.94 34.38
CA ASP A 407 -6.06 -17.00 34.79
C ASP A 407 -5.39 -15.68 35.23
N GLU A 408 -5.93 -14.56 34.77
CA GLU A 408 -5.35 -13.22 34.97
C GLU A 408 -5.63 -12.68 36.38
N ASP A 409 -6.72 -13.12 37.00
CA ASP A 409 -7.23 -12.60 38.28
C ASP A 409 -6.88 -13.51 39.47
N VAL A 410 -6.50 -14.76 39.20
CA VAL A 410 -6.28 -15.80 40.22
C VAL A 410 -4.81 -16.18 40.29
N ASP A 411 -4.21 -16.01 41.47
CA ASP A 411 -2.80 -16.31 41.73
C ASP A 411 -2.45 -17.78 41.43
N ALA A 412 -1.23 -18.00 40.95
CA ALA A 412 -0.73 -19.34 40.67
C ALA A 412 -0.79 -20.26 41.92
N GLY A 413 -1.32 -21.47 41.75
CA GLY A 413 -1.48 -22.45 42.84
C GLY A 413 -2.78 -22.32 43.64
N THR A 414 -3.73 -21.49 43.18
CA THR A 414 -5.06 -21.35 43.78
C THR A 414 -6.18 -21.78 42.82
N ILE A 415 -7.35 -22.12 43.36
CA ILE A 415 -8.45 -22.69 42.57
C ILE A 415 -9.26 -21.60 41.88
N ILE A 416 -9.40 -21.70 40.56
CA ILE A 416 -10.22 -20.83 39.72
C ILE A 416 -11.70 -21.20 39.81
N ARG A 417 -11.99 -22.51 39.74
CA ARG A 417 -13.36 -23.04 39.78
C ARG A 417 -13.39 -24.54 40.01
N THR A 418 -14.57 -25.05 40.33
CA THR A 418 -14.87 -26.48 40.47
C THR A 418 -15.86 -26.96 39.40
N ALA A 419 -15.84 -28.26 39.09
CA ALA A 419 -16.88 -28.92 38.29
C ALA A 419 -17.39 -30.19 39.00
N PRO A 420 -18.69 -30.30 39.33
CA PRO A 420 -19.77 -29.30 39.19
C PRO A 420 -19.47 -27.95 39.86
N LYS A 421 -19.97 -26.85 39.27
CA LYS A 421 -19.71 -25.49 39.77
C LYS A 421 -20.22 -25.32 41.21
N ALA A 422 -19.48 -24.56 42.03
CA ALA A 422 -19.89 -24.14 43.36
C ALA A 422 -21.36 -23.68 43.41
N GLY A 423 -22.06 -24.06 44.48
CA GLY A 423 -23.49 -23.82 44.67
C GLY A 423 -24.43 -24.82 43.97
N ASN A 424 -23.95 -25.65 43.05
CA ASN A 424 -24.77 -26.73 42.48
C ASN A 424 -24.96 -27.88 43.47
N ASN A 425 -26.11 -28.52 43.41
CA ASN A 425 -26.36 -29.75 44.17
C ASN A 425 -25.68 -30.94 43.48
N ALA A 426 -24.85 -31.65 44.25
CA ALA A 426 -24.23 -32.89 43.82
C ALA A 426 -24.46 -33.98 44.86
N LYS A 427 -24.52 -35.22 44.40
CA LYS A 427 -24.70 -36.37 45.31
C LYS A 427 -23.51 -36.47 46.25
N LYS A 428 -23.77 -36.73 47.53
CA LYS A 428 -22.70 -37.01 48.50
C LYS A 428 -21.81 -38.16 48.00
N GLY A 429 -20.50 -37.94 47.98
CA GLY A 429 -19.50 -38.85 47.43
C GLY A 429 -19.22 -38.72 45.92
N ALA A 430 -19.83 -37.75 45.23
CA ALA A 430 -19.51 -37.40 43.85
C ALA A 430 -18.08 -36.83 43.74
N SER A 431 -17.43 -37.07 42.59
CA SER A 431 -16.11 -36.53 42.29
C SER A 431 -16.20 -35.10 41.77
N ILE A 432 -15.44 -34.18 42.38
CA ILE A 432 -15.31 -32.77 41.99
C ILE A 432 -13.98 -32.57 41.28
N THR A 433 -14.00 -32.08 40.05
CA THR A 433 -12.80 -31.66 39.32
C THR A 433 -12.42 -30.25 39.76
N LEU A 434 -11.14 -30.07 40.09
CA LEU A 434 -10.55 -28.79 40.45
C LEU A 434 -9.89 -28.16 39.23
N TYR A 435 -10.02 -26.84 39.09
CA TYR A 435 -9.26 -26.08 38.12
C TYR A 435 -8.32 -25.12 38.85
N GLU A 436 -7.02 -25.38 38.76
CA GLU A 436 -5.95 -24.63 39.43
C GLU A 436 -5.33 -23.61 38.48
N SER A 437 -5.06 -22.40 38.98
CA SER A 437 -4.41 -21.34 38.22
C SER A 437 -2.91 -21.56 38.09
N LEU A 438 -2.38 -21.35 36.89
CA LEU A 438 -0.93 -21.20 36.64
C LEU A 438 -0.47 -19.74 36.74
N GLY A 439 -1.40 -18.81 37.04
CA GLY A 439 -1.19 -17.37 37.00
C GLY A 439 -1.32 -16.80 35.58
N LYS A 440 -0.83 -15.58 35.40
CA LYS A 440 -0.84 -14.89 34.09
C LYS A 440 -0.05 -15.69 33.05
N GLU A 441 -0.56 -15.71 31.83
CA GLU A 441 0.10 -16.34 30.69
C GLU A 441 1.45 -15.67 30.41
N LYS A 442 2.50 -16.47 30.28
CA LYS A 442 3.85 -16.01 29.94
C LYS A 442 4.13 -16.26 28.47
N TYR A 443 4.89 -15.36 27.88
CA TYR A 443 5.37 -15.42 26.51
C TYR A 443 6.89 -15.59 26.51
N GLU A 444 7.38 -16.57 25.74
CA GLU A 444 8.82 -16.79 25.52
C GLU A 444 9.31 -15.89 24.38
N LEU A 445 10.29 -15.02 24.66
CA LEU A 445 10.80 -14.06 23.69
C LEU A 445 11.74 -14.72 22.66
N ASP A 446 11.54 -14.41 21.39
CA ASP A 446 12.46 -14.77 20.31
C ASP A 446 13.68 -13.83 20.23
N ASP A 447 14.67 -14.22 19.42
CA ASP A 447 15.70 -13.29 18.94
C ASP A 447 15.12 -12.40 17.83
N TYR A 448 15.11 -11.10 18.08
CA TYR A 448 14.64 -10.05 17.20
C TYR A 448 15.78 -9.24 16.57
N ILE A 449 17.04 -9.51 16.93
CA ILE A 449 18.20 -8.82 16.36
C ILE A 449 18.27 -9.08 14.85
N GLY A 450 18.50 -8.03 14.08
CA GLY A 450 18.55 -8.07 12.61
C GLY A 450 17.18 -8.07 11.92
N LYS A 451 16.07 -8.11 12.68
CA LYS A 451 14.71 -8.01 12.13
C LYS A 451 14.24 -6.56 12.06
N SER A 452 13.20 -6.32 11.27
CA SER A 452 12.51 -5.02 11.19
C SER A 452 11.81 -4.72 12.51
N TYR A 453 12.08 -3.55 13.10
CA TYR A 453 11.43 -3.09 14.32
C TYR A 453 9.91 -3.03 14.18
N GLU A 454 9.41 -2.56 13.04
CA GLU A 454 7.96 -2.45 12.80
C GLU A 454 7.30 -3.83 12.76
N ASP A 455 7.92 -4.82 12.12
CA ASP A 455 7.39 -6.17 12.03
C ASP A 455 7.37 -6.85 13.41
N VAL A 456 8.43 -6.64 14.20
CA VAL A 456 8.58 -7.19 15.55
C VAL A 456 7.61 -6.56 16.54
N VAL A 457 7.43 -5.24 16.52
CA VAL A 457 6.41 -4.55 17.34
C VAL A 457 5.02 -5.06 16.98
N ASN A 458 4.68 -5.13 15.70
CA ASN A 458 3.39 -5.65 15.25
C ASN A 458 3.15 -7.11 15.67
N LEU A 459 4.21 -7.92 15.75
CA LEU A 459 4.14 -9.30 16.25
C LEU A 459 3.87 -9.29 17.77
N LEU A 460 4.65 -8.56 18.54
CA LEU A 460 4.58 -8.51 20.00
C LEU A 460 3.28 -7.86 20.51
N GLU A 461 2.78 -6.82 19.85
CA GLU A 461 1.48 -6.22 20.19
C GLU A 461 0.32 -7.20 20.03
N LYS A 462 0.38 -8.12 19.04
CA LYS A 462 -0.61 -9.20 18.90
C LYS A 462 -0.56 -10.21 20.05
N GLN A 463 0.61 -10.36 20.67
CA GLN A 463 0.83 -11.25 21.82
C GLN A 463 0.50 -10.56 23.16
N GLY A 464 -0.04 -9.33 23.12
CA GLY A 464 -0.50 -8.61 24.31
C GLY A 464 0.53 -7.69 24.95
N PHE A 465 1.70 -7.49 24.33
CA PHE A 465 2.69 -6.55 24.83
C PHE A 465 2.22 -5.10 24.61
N LYS A 466 2.20 -4.32 25.68
CA LYS A 466 1.71 -2.92 25.67
C LYS A 466 2.83 -1.88 25.82
N ASN A 467 3.96 -2.27 26.40
CA ASN A 467 5.05 -1.36 26.74
C ASN A 467 6.29 -1.68 25.90
N ILE A 468 6.31 -1.22 24.65
CA ILE A 468 7.46 -1.40 23.75
C ILE A 468 8.04 -0.03 23.40
N SER A 469 9.29 0.22 23.76
CA SER A 469 10.05 1.44 23.48
C SER A 469 11.16 1.19 22.45
N LYS A 470 11.70 2.28 21.90
CA LYS A 470 12.86 2.23 21.01
C LYS A 470 13.89 3.29 21.33
N VAL A 471 15.15 2.93 21.14
CA VAL A 471 16.31 3.81 21.16
C VAL A 471 16.94 3.76 19.77
N GLU A 472 17.33 4.91 19.23
CA GLU A 472 17.80 5.00 17.85
C GLU A 472 19.29 5.35 17.79
N GLU A 473 20.09 4.46 17.20
CA GLU A 473 21.54 4.61 17.02
C GLU A 473 21.92 4.56 15.52
N PHE A 474 22.97 5.28 15.12
CA PHE A 474 23.51 5.16 13.77
C PHE A 474 24.28 3.84 13.64
N ASP A 475 24.01 3.09 12.58
CA ASP A 475 24.75 1.86 12.27
C ASP A 475 25.10 1.85 10.78
N GLU A 476 26.36 1.55 10.50
CA GLU A 476 26.89 1.56 9.13
C GLU A 476 26.57 0.30 8.33
N SER A 477 26.26 -0.80 9.01
CA SER A 477 26.07 -2.12 8.41
C SER A 477 24.60 -2.45 8.18
N GLN A 478 23.71 -1.93 9.02
CA GLN A 478 22.28 -2.22 9.01
C GLN A 478 21.47 -1.07 8.43
N GLU A 479 20.44 -1.42 7.65
CA GLU A 479 19.48 -0.46 7.14
C GLU A 479 18.70 0.23 8.27
N SER A 480 18.11 1.39 7.98
CA SER A 480 17.29 2.09 8.96
C SER A 480 16.04 1.28 9.30
N GLY A 481 15.72 1.17 10.59
CA GLY A 481 14.57 0.41 11.09
C GLY A 481 14.90 -1.02 11.52
N THR A 482 16.14 -1.49 11.30
CA THR A 482 16.60 -2.80 11.77
C THR A 482 16.94 -2.78 13.27
N ILE A 483 16.52 -3.79 14.02
CA ILE A 483 16.86 -3.97 15.44
C ILE A 483 18.33 -4.38 15.57
N LEU A 484 19.09 -3.60 16.34
CA LEU A 484 20.50 -3.85 16.68
C LEU A 484 20.63 -4.61 18.00
N LYS A 485 19.77 -4.30 18.97
CA LYS A 485 19.78 -4.89 20.30
C LYS A 485 18.36 -4.94 20.88
N GLN A 486 18.15 -5.89 21.77
CA GLN A 486 16.97 -6.02 22.61
C GLN A 486 17.42 -6.11 24.08
N ASN A 487 16.58 -5.64 25.01
CA ASN A 487 16.90 -5.63 26.43
C ASN A 487 16.69 -6.97 27.14
N PHE A 488 15.84 -7.84 26.60
CA PHE A 488 15.64 -9.22 27.06
C PHE A 488 16.34 -10.21 26.14
N ASP A 489 16.85 -11.30 26.68
CA ASP A 489 17.53 -12.32 25.90
C ASP A 489 16.51 -13.28 25.25
N GLN A 490 16.95 -13.97 24.20
CA GLN A 490 16.14 -15.04 23.61
C GLN A 490 15.88 -16.14 24.65
N GLY A 491 14.62 -16.57 24.74
CA GLY A 491 14.16 -17.60 25.68
C GLY A 491 13.68 -17.05 27.02
N ASP A 492 13.73 -15.73 27.24
CA ASP A 492 13.15 -15.11 28.43
C ASP A 492 11.62 -15.26 28.42
N GLU A 493 11.06 -15.81 29.50
CA GLU A 493 9.61 -15.89 29.73
C GLU A 493 9.11 -14.67 30.49
N VAL A 494 8.31 -13.84 29.83
CA VAL A 494 7.77 -12.61 30.41
C VAL A 494 6.25 -12.56 30.28
N VAL A 495 5.59 -11.86 31.19
CA VAL A 495 4.15 -11.60 31.09
C VAL A 495 3.96 -10.40 30.15
N PRO A 496 3.26 -10.54 29.01
CA PRO A 496 3.15 -9.48 28.00
C PRO A 496 2.66 -8.13 28.54
N GLU A 497 1.70 -8.15 29.47
CA GLU A 497 1.15 -6.90 30.03
C GLU A 497 2.11 -6.17 30.98
N ASP A 498 3.02 -6.89 31.63
CA ASP A 498 3.92 -6.36 32.66
C ASP A 498 5.33 -6.07 32.12
N ALA A 499 5.69 -6.65 30.97
CA ALA A 499 7.01 -6.53 30.37
C ALA A 499 7.24 -5.17 29.68
N GLU A 500 8.38 -4.53 29.96
CA GLU A 500 8.84 -3.31 29.29
C GLU A 500 9.95 -3.64 28.28
N LEU A 501 9.58 -3.86 27.03
CA LEU A 501 10.52 -4.19 25.96
C LEU A 501 11.17 -2.92 25.42
N GLU A 502 12.49 -2.90 25.29
CA GLU A 502 13.25 -1.81 24.66
C GLU A 502 14.13 -2.37 23.55
N PHE A 503 13.98 -1.81 22.34
CA PHE A 503 14.80 -2.16 21.19
C PHE A 503 15.71 -1.01 20.80
N THR A 504 17.00 -1.29 20.62
CA THR A 504 17.90 -0.36 19.93
C THR A 504 17.77 -0.59 18.43
N ILE A 505 17.44 0.44 17.66
CA ILE A 505 17.21 0.36 16.21
C ILE A 505 18.20 1.21 15.43
N SER A 506 18.53 0.76 14.23
CA SER A 506 19.41 1.48 13.31
C SER A 506 18.71 2.68 12.68
N LYS A 507 19.41 3.82 12.66
CA LYS A 507 19.08 5.01 11.84
C LYS A 507 19.66 4.93 10.42
N GLY A 508 20.31 3.81 10.09
CA GLY A 508 21.19 3.69 8.94
C GLY A 508 22.52 4.42 9.13
N ALA A 509 23.31 4.45 8.07
CA ALA A 509 24.60 5.13 8.10
C ALA A 509 24.42 6.64 8.31
N GLN A 510 25.31 7.25 9.10
CA GLN A 510 25.33 8.70 9.26
C GLN A 510 25.72 9.35 7.93
N LEU A 511 24.83 10.21 7.41
CA LEU A 511 25.02 10.91 6.14
C LEU A 511 25.34 12.39 6.35
N ILE A 512 26.29 12.89 5.57
CA ILE A 512 26.73 14.27 5.50
C ILE A 512 26.34 14.82 4.14
N LYS A 513 25.68 15.98 4.12
CA LYS A 513 25.34 16.67 2.89
C LYS A 513 26.56 17.47 2.40
N LEU A 514 27.08 17.12 1.23
CA LEU A 514 28.22 17.81 0.65
C LEU A 514 27.88 19.26 0.30
N THR A 515 28.75 20.18 0.73
CA THR A 515 28.73 21.58 0.29
C THR A 515 29.32 21.72 -1.11
N ASP A 516 28.98 22.82 -1.78
CA ASP A 516 29.62 23.20 -3.04
C ASP A 516 31.01 23.78 -2.76
N LEU A 517 32.04 23.07 -3.22
CA LEU A 517 33.44 23.44 -3.09
C LEU A 517 33.94 24.23 -4.29
N ALA A 518 33.10 24.56 -5.27
CA ALA A 518 33.50 25.33 -6.44
C ALA A 518 34.14 26.68 -6.03
N GLY A 519 35.32 26.98 -6.59
CA GLY A 519 36.06 28.20 -6.27
C GLY A 519 36.87 28.16 -4.97
N TYR A 520 36.77 27.10 -4.16
CA TYR A 520 37.57 26.95 -2.95
C TYR A 520 39.03 26.70 -3.32
N THR A 521 39.94 27.05 -2.42
CA THR A 521 41.35 26.67 -2.49
C THR A 521 41.57 25.27 -1.91
N LYS A 522 42.68 24.63 -2.27
CA LYS A 522 43.08 23.33 -1.70
C LYS A 522 43.05 23.31 -0.16
N LYS A 523 43.41 24.43 0.48
CA LYS A 523 43.39 24.56 1.94
C LYS A 523 41.95 24.54 2.48
N GLU A 524 41.08 25.38 1.94
CA GLU A 524 39.68 25.46 2.36
C GLU A 524 38.94 24.14 2.15
N VAL A 525 39.28 23.40 1.08
CA VAL A 525 38.77 22.05 0.86
C VAL A 525 39.22 21.10 1.96
N ASN A 526 40.52 21.06 2.30
CA ASN A 526 41.00 20.18 3.37
C ASN A 526 40.36 20.53 4.72
N ASP A 527 40.27 21.82 5.06
CA ASP A 527 39.65 22.28 6.31
C ASP A 527 38.19 21.79 6.41
N TYR A 528 37.42 21.88 5.32
CA TYR A 528 36.04 21.37 5.25
C TYR A 528 35.96 19.85 5.36
N ILE A 529 36.82 19.13 4.64
CA ILE A 529 36.82 17.66 4.60
C ILE A 529 37.19 17.09 5.98
N ASP A 530 38.15 17.70 6.68
CA ASP A 530 38.56 17.31 8.03
C ASP A 530 37.45 17.61 9.06
N GLU A 531 36.77 18.76 8.97
CA GLU A 531 35.65 19.10 9.86
C GLU A 531 34.47 18.12 9.73
N GLN A 532 34.28 17.57 8.54
CA GLN A 532 33.20 16.62 8.23
C GLN A 532 33.63 15.15 8.33
N ASP A 533 34.84 14.85 8.83
CA ASP A 533 35.37 13.48 8.92
C ASP A 533 35.31 12.72 7.56
N LEU A 534 35.60 13.41 6.45
CA LEU A 534 35.63 12.85 5.09
C LEU A 534 37.07 12.61 4.63
N SER A 535 37.25 12.00 3.46
CA SER A 535 38.56 11.88 2.80
C SER A 535 38.55 12.59 1.43
N VAL A 536 39.71 13.07 0.98
CA VAL A 536 39.80 13.83 -0.29
C VAL A 536 40.96 13.37 -1.18
N THR A 537 40.75 13.43 -2.49
CA THR A 537 41.77 13.23 -3.53
C THR A 537 41.79 14.41 -4.48
N PHE A 538 42.99 14.87 -4.86
CA PHE A 538 43.15 16.03 -5.74
C PHE A 538 43.73 15.62 -7.09
N THR A 539 43.17 16.18 -8.15
CA THR A 539 43.68 16.13 -9.51
C THR A 539 43.72 17.56 -10.07
N GLU A 540 44.43 17.78 -11.18
CA GLU A 540 44.67 19.12 -11.70
C GLU A 540 44.47 19.18 -13.23
N GLU A 541 43.66 20.13 -13.69
CA GLU A 541 43.30 20.35 -15.10
C GLU A 541 43.40 21.83 -15.48
N TYR A 542 43.61 22.13 -16.76
CA TYR A 542 43.54 23.52 -17.26
C TYR A 542 42.09 24.00 -17.33
N SER A 543 41.87 25.29 -17.09
CA SER A 543 40.56 25.93 -17.20
C SER A 543 40.66 27.38 -17.65
N ASP A 544 39.85 27.74 -18.65
CA ASP A 544 39.75 29.12 -19.16
C ASP A 544 38.92 30.05 -18.27
N THR A 545 38.15 29.47 -17.34
CA THR A 545 37.10 30.16 -16.58
C THR A 545 37.33 30.17 -15.08
N VAL A 546 38.25 29.35 -14.57
CA VAL A 546 38.52 29.19 -13.14
C VAL A 546 39.98 29.56 -12.86
N ASP A 547 40.18 30.50 -11.93
CA ASP A 547 41.53 30.94 -11.54
C ASP A 547 42.40 29.76 -11.06
N GLU A 548 43.71 29.87 -11.30
CA GLU A 548 44.69 28.88 -10.86
C GLU A 548 44.60 28.62 -9.34
N GLY A 549 44.69 27.34 -8.96
CA GLY A 549 44.64 26.90 -7.56
C GLY A 549 43.24 26.81 -6.94
N LYS A 550 42.19 27.15 -7.69
CA LYS A 550 40.78 26.99 -7.26
C LYS A 550 40.15 25.71 -7.80
N VAL A 551 39.15 25.21 -7.10
CA VAL A 551 38.36 24.04 -7.52
C VAL A 551 37.55 24.33 -8.77
N ILE A 552 37.75 23.50 -9.80
CA ILE A 552 36.94 23.43 -11.03
C ILE A 552 35.68 22.61 -10.75
N SER A 553 35.85 21.42 -10.19
CA SER A 553 34.76 20.48 -9.97
C SER A 553 35.05 19.53 -8.81
N GLN A 554 33.98 18.91 -8.31
CA GLN A 554 34.03 17.88 -7.28
C GLN A 554 33.18 16.67 -7.68
N SER A 555 33.53 15.51 -7.15
CA SER A 555 32.74 14.29 -7.22
C SER A 555 32.79 13.57 -5.87
N PRO A 556 31.65 13.24 -5.23
CA PRO A 556 30.28 13.49 -5.67
C PRO A 556 29.89 14.98 -5.74
N SER A 557 28.84 15.31 -6.51
CA SER A 557 28.41 16.69 -6.74
C SER A 557 27.89 17.36 -5.46
N ALA A 558 27.91 18.68 -5.42
CA ALA A 558 27.34 19.48 -4.34
C ALA A 558 25.89 19.06 -4.03
N GLY A 559 25.53 19.06 -2.75
CA GLY A 559 24.21 18.66 -2.25
C GLY A 559 23.99 17.15 -2.12
N THR A 560 24.93 16.31 -2.57
CA THR A 560 24.86 14.86 -2.41
C THR A 560 25.07 14.45 -0.95
N ASN A 561 24.28 13.51 -0.45
CA ASN A 561 24.49 12.92 0.86
C ASN A 561 25.52 11.79 0.76
N VAL A 562 26.63 11.90 1.49
CA VAL A 562 27.70 10.90 1.55
C VAL A 562 27.86 10.37 2.97
N ARG A 563 28.42 9.19 3.12
CA ARG A 563 28.70 8.61 4.45
C ARG A 563 29.90 9.30 5.09
N VAL A 564 29.95 9.32 6.42
CA VAL A 564 31.18 9.66 7.15
C VAL A 564 32.34 8.81 6.62
N GLY A 565 33.52 9.40 6.43
CA GLY A 565 34.70 8.74 5.85
C GLY A 565 34.69 8.58 4.32
N ALA A 566 33.63 8.97 3.62
CA ALA A 566 33.57 8.86 2.16
C ALA A 566 34.66 9.70 1.47
N GLN A 567 35.12 9.24 0.30
CA GLN A 567 36.12 9.93 -0.51
C GLN A 567 35.47 10.92 -1.47
N VAL A 568 35.94 12.17 -1.44
CA VAL A 568 35.59 13.24 -2.38
C VAL A 568 36.79 13.47 -3.31
N SER A 569 36.56 13.40 -4.62
CA SER A 569 37.55 13.76 -5.64
C SER A 569 37.34 15.20 -6.07
N VAL A 570 38.41 15.98 -6.09
CA VAL A 570 38.40 17.41 -6.40
C VAL A 570 39.39 17.70 -7.51
N VAL A 571 38.95 18.44 -8.52
CA VAL A 571 39.79 18.90 -9.64
C VAL A 571 40.14 20.36 -9.41
N LEU A 572 41.43 20.68 -9.33
CA LEU A 572 41.96 22.04 -9.19
C LEU A 572 42.38 22.61 -10.55
N SER A 573 42.23 23.92 -10.73
CA SER A 573 42.66 24.62 -11.93
C SER A 573 44.17 24.85 -11.96
N LYS A 574 44.80 24.53 -13.09
CA LYS A 574 46.17 24.93 -13.46
C LYS A 574 46.23 26.31 -14.13
N GLY A 575 45.12 27.03 -14.19
CA GLY A 575 44.96 28.23 -15.01
C GLY A 575 44.70 27.87 -16.47
N LYS A 576 44.84 28.85 -17.36
CA LYS A 576 44.65 28.66 -18.81
C LYS A 576 45.80 27.84 -19.39
N GLU A 577 45.50 27.01 -20.37
CA GLU A 577 46.55 26.32 -21.12
C GLU A 577 47.26 27.35 -22.02
N GLU A 578 48.58 27.52 -21.83
CA GLU A 578 49.37 28.39 -22.71
C GLU A 578 49.62 27.69 -24.05
N VAL A 579 49.06 28.22 -25.13
CA VAL A 579 49.33 27.70 -26.48
C VAL A 579 50.69 28.21 -26.96
N PRO A 580 51.62 27.31 -27.31
CA PRO A 580 52.95 27.73 -27.74
C PRO A 580 52.89 28.49 -29.07
N PRO A 581 53.83 29.44 -29.30
CA PRO A 581 53.95 30.10 -30.60
C PRO A 581 54.27 29.06 -31.69
N LYS A 582 53.72 29.25 -32.88
CA LYS A 582 53.99 28.40 -34.05
C LYS A 582 55.05 29.07 -34.94
N GLU A 583 55.94 28.26 -35.50
CA GLU A 583 56.93 28.71 -36.48
C GLU A 583 56.34 28.62 -37.90
N VAL A 584 56.39 29.72 -38.65
CA VAL A 584 56.00 29.78 -40.06
C VAL A 584 57.23 30.09 -40.90
N THR A 585 57.58 29.16 -41.79
CA THR A 585 58.70 29.31 -42.72
C THR A 585 58.19 29.72 -44.11
N LEU A 586 58.72 30.81 -44.66
CA LEU A 586 58.34 31.36 -45.96
C LEU A 586 59.53 31.43 -46.90
N GLU A 587 59.32 31.08 -48.18
CA GLU A 587 60.28 31.29 -49.25
C GLU A 587 59.98 32.61 -49.98
N LEU A 588 60.83 33.60 -49.77
CA LEU A 588 60.83 34.89 -50.43
C LEU A 588 61.55 34.77 -51.78
N THR A 589 60.92 35.20 -52.86
CA THR A 589 61.59 35.40 -54.15
C THR A 589 61.85 36.88 -54.33
N ILE A 590 63.12 37.27 -54.32
CA ILE A 590 63.56 38.67 -54.39
C ILE A 590 63.99 38.95 -55.84
N PRO A 591 63.18 39.67 -56.64
CA PRO A 591 63.50 39.94 -58.03
C PRO A 591 64.68 40.91 -58.15
N PHE A 592 65.64 40.55 -58.99
CA PHE A 592 66.72 41.44 -59.39
C PHE A 592 66.32 42.22 -60.65
N GLU A 593 66.47 43.54 -60.61
CA GLU A 593 66.18 44.42 -61.75
C GLU A 593 67.41 45.27 -62.05
N PRO A 594 68.17 44.96 -63.11
CA PRO A 594 69.39 45.70 -63.43
C PRO A 594 69.04 47.11 -63.89
N THR A 595 69.15 48.09 -62.98
CA THR A 595 68.95 49.51 -63.26
C THR A 595 70.22 50.22 -63.70
N GLU A 596 71.38 49.72 -63.31
CA GLU A 596 72.71 50.27 -63.63
C GLU A 596 73.70 49.14 -63.98
N MET A 597 74.64 49.44 -64.88
CA MET A 597 75.68 48.51 -65.32
C MET A 597 77.05 49.06 -64.89
N THR A 598 77.95 48.19 -64.46
CA THR A 598 79.34 48.52 -64.12
C THR A 598 80.14 48.84 -65.39
N GLU A 599 81.31 49.49 -65.25
CA GLU A 599 82.19 49.86 -66.37
C GLU A 599 82.61 48.65 -67.24
N ASP A 600 82.61 47.45 -66.66
CA ASP A 600 82.92 46.17 -67.33
C ASP A 600 81.68 45.50 -67.99
N GLY A 601 80.53 46.17 -67.99
CA GLY A 601 79.29 45.68 -68.62
C GLY A 601 78.52 44.64 -67.81
N GLN A 602 78.81 44.46 -66.52
CA GLN A 602 78.06 43.58 -65.63
C GLN A 602 76.97 44.34 -64.87
N PRO A 603 75.85 43.69 -64.47
CA PRO A 603 74.84 44.33 -63.64
C PRO A 603 75.42 44.77 -62.29
N GLN A 604 75.10 45.99 -61.87
CA GLN A 604 75.49 46.48 -60.54
C GLN A 604 74.73 45.74 -59.45
N ALA A 605 75.42 45.37 -58.37
CA ALA A 605 74.80 44.67 -57.24
C ALA A 605 73.83 45.59 -56.49
N GLN A 606 72.65 45.07 -56.16
CA GLN A 606 71.61 45.75 -55.40
C GLN A 606 71.63 45.30 -53.94
N GLU A 607 71.55 46.23 -53.00
CA GLU A 607 71.48 45.91 -51.57
C GLU A 607 70.05 45.56 -51.18
N VAL A 608 69.86 44.41 -50.54
CA VAL A 608 68.58 43.93 -50.02
C VAL A 608 68.64 43.81 -48.51
N LYS A 609 67.63 44.37 -47.84
CA LYS A 609 67.45 44.33 -46.38
C LYS A 609 66.12 43.67 -46.05
N ILE A 610 66.16 42.61 -45.27
CA ILE A 610 64.99 41.85 -44.83
C ILE A 610 64.71 42.20 -43.37
N TYR A 611 63.49 42.59 -43.06
CA TYR A 611 63.00 42.93 -41.73
C TYR A 611 61.90 41.95 -41.35
N ILE A 612 61.89 41.52 -40.08
CA ILE A 612 60.90 40.60 -39.53
C ILE A 612 60.30 41.21 -38.26
N GLY A 613 58.99 41.10 -38.11
CA GLY A 613 58.22 41.43 -36.92
C GLY A 613 57.51 40.20 -36.40
N ASP A 614 57.94 39.65 -35.28
CA ASP A 614 57.39 38.44 -34.67
C ASP A 614 57.61 38.47 -33.14
N LEU A 615 57.44 37.35 -32.44
CA LEU A 615 57.61 37.30 -30.97
C LEU A 615 58.99 37.79 -30.49
N GLU A 616 60.04 37.62 -31.30
CA GLU A 616 61.43 37.91 -30.93
C GLU A 616 61.97 39.19 -31.60
N ASN A 617 61.31 39.68 -32.66
CA ASN A 617 61.81 40.76 -33.52
C ASN A 617 60.77 41.86 -33.72
N ASN A 618 61.22 43.13 -33.74
CA ASN A 618 60.34 44.31 -33.75
C ASN A 618 60.45 45.17 -35.03
N MET A 619 61.02 44.63 -36.11
CA MET A 619 61.28 45.30 -37.40
C MET A 619 62.15 46.57 -37.36
N THR A 620 62.83 46.90 -36.24
CA THR A 620 63.66 48.11 -36.19
C THR A 620 64.99 47.95 -36.92
N GLU A 621 65.54 46.74 -36.90
CA GLU A 621 66.80 46.39 -37.57
C GLU A 621 66.56 45.26 -38.59
N PRO A 622 67.29 45.24 -39.72
CA PRO A 622 67.17 44.15 -40.67
C PRO A 622 67.76 42.87 -40.08
N ILE A 623 67.01 41.77 -40.16
CA ILE A 623 67.48 40.44 -39.72
C ILE A 623 68.57 39.90 -40.65
N GLU A 624 68.54 40.30 -41.93
CA GLU A 624 69.55 39.95 -42.91
C GLU A 624 69.72 41.11 -43.90
N THR A 625 70.97 41.42 -44.23
CA THR A 625 71.34 42.33 -45.31
C THR A 625 72.24 41.60 -46.29
N LEU A 626 71.91 41.63 -47.58
CA LEU A 626 72.64 40.91 -48.62
C LEU A 626 72.71 41.72 -49.91
N SER A 627 73.73 41.49 -50.73
CA SER A 627 73.85 42.09 -52.07
C SER A 627 73.51 41.06 -53.14
N ILE A 628 72.61 41.40 -54.05
CA ILE A 628 72.17 40.51 -55.14
C ILE A 628 72.58 41.05 -56.51
N THR A 629 72.94 40.14 -57.42
CA THR A 629 73.19 40.43 -58.85
C THR A 629 72.28 39.60 -59.77
N GLU A 630 71.42 38.77 -59.17
CA GLU A 630 70.38 37.98 -59.84
C GLU A 630 69.20 37.72 -58.88
N THR A 631 68.05 37.33 -59.42
CA THR A 631 66.85 37.02 -58.63
C THR A 631 67.18 35.91 -57.63
N THR A 632 67.06 36.22 -56.35
CA THR A 632 67.51 35.34 -55.27
C THR A 632 66.32 34.86 -54.46
N LYS A 633 66.34 33.59 -54.08
CA LYS A 633 65.37 33.02 -53.14
C LYS A 633 65.95 33.00 -51.73
N LYS A 634 65.15 33.41 -50.75
CA LYS A 634 65.54 33.43 -49.33
C LYS A 634 64.43 32.85 -48.47
N THR A 635 64.83 32.10 -47.45
CA THR A 635 63.89 31.53 -46.49
C THR A 635 63.94 32.34 -45.22
N ILE A 636 62.76 32.75 -44.73
CA ILE A 636 62.60 33.37 -43.42
C ILE A 636 61.72 32.50 -42.53
N THR A 637 61.93 32.54 -41.23
CA THR A 637 61.09 31.86 -40.23
C THR A 637 60.57 32.90 -39.26
N LEU A 638 59.26 32.84 -38.99
CA LEU A 638 58.53 33.74 -38.09
C LEU A 638 58.00 32.93 -36.91
N LYS A 639 58.23 33.39 -35.68
CA LYS A 639 57.61 32.84 -34.46
C LYS A 639 56.37 33.66 -34.09
N ILE A 640 55.19 33.12 -34.37
CA ILE A 640 53.92 33.84 -34.23
C ILE A 640 53.16 33.32 -33.00
N PRO A 641 52.87 34.17 -31.99
CA PRO A 641 51.99 33.83 -30.87
C PRO A 641 50.54 33.59 -31.32
N GLU A 642 49.80 32.75 -30.59
CA GLU A 642 48.38 32.52 -30.88
C GLU A 642 47.58 33.82 -30.79
N GLY A 643 46.77 34.11 -31.83
CA GLY A 643 45.96 35.33 -31.91
C GLY A 643 46.69 36.57 -32.44
N GLU A 644 48.01 36.50 -32.65
CA GLU A 644 48.80 37.57 -33.24
C GLU A 644 49.14 37.30 -34.73
N LYS A 645 49.83 38.25 -35.37
CA LYS A 645 50.32 38.15 -36.76
C LYS A 645 51.82 38.40 -36.79
N GLY A 646 52.54 37.64 -37.61
CA GLY A 646 53.90 37.95 -38.01
C GLY A 646 53.92 38.95 -39.18
N TYR A 647 55.03 39.64 -39.36
CA TYR A 647 55.25 40.63 -40.41
C TYR A 647 56.62 40.43 -41.02
N TYR A 648 56.73 40.65 -42.33
CA TYR A 648 58.04 40.75 -42.96
C TYR A 648 58.06 41.80 -44.07
N ARG A 649 59.20 42.46 -44.19
CA ARG A 649 59.41 43.52 -45.17
C ARG A 649 60.77 43.38 -45.82
N VAL A 650 60.81 43.52 -47.14
CA VAL A 650 62.04 43.47 -47.93
C VAL A 650 62.24 44.81 -48.63
N LEU A 651 63.37 45.46 -48.36
CA LEU A 651 63.82 46.66 -49.07
C LEU A 651 64.93 46.26 -50.06
N ARG A 652 64.90 46.84 -51.26
CA ARG A 652 65.97 46.76 -52.27
C ARG A 652 66.40 48.19 -52.63
N ASP A 653 67.67 48.52 -52.44
CA ASP A 653 68.23 49.87 -52.64
C ASP A 653 67.34 50.97 -52.04
N GLN A 654 66.94 50.78 -50.78
CA GLN A 654 66.07 51.67 -50.00
C GLN A 654 64.59 51.73 -50.43
N SER A 655 64.19 50.98 -51.46
CA SER A 655 62.79 50.89 -51.91
C SER A 655 62.13 49.61 -51.38
N VAL A 656 60.92 49.70 -50.84
CA VAL A 656 60.16 48.53 -50.37
C VAL A 656 59.65 47.74 -51.58
N ILE A 657 59.97 46.45 -51.63
CA ILE A 657 59.54 45.54 -52.71
C ILE A 657 58.56 44.47 -52.24
N ILE A 658 58.59 44.11 -50.95
CA ILE A 658 57.63 43.18 -50.32
C ILE A 658 57.33 43.72 -48.91
N ASP A 659 56.05 43.73 -48.53
CA ASP A 659 55.58 44.13 -47.19
C ASP A 659 54.27 43.37 -46.91
N GLU A 660 54.34 42.31 -46.12
CA GLU A 660 53.25 41.34 -45.97
C GLU A 660 53.05 40.92 -44.51
N GLU A 661 51.80 40.56 -44.19
CA GLU A 661 51.40 40.02 -42.90
C GLU A 661 51.17 38.51 -43.00
N VAL A 662 51.51 37.79 -41.92
CA VAL A 662 51.42 36.34 -41.84
C VAL A 662 50.56 35.98 -40.64
N PRO A 663 49.37 35.39 -40.83
CA PRO A 663 48.51 35.01 -39.71
C PRO A 663 49.09 33.83 -38.93
N TYR A 664 48.72 33.70 -37.64
CA TYR A 664 48.96 32.47 -36.89
C TYR A 664 48.35 31.28 -37.64
N PRO A 665 49.14 30.22 -37.93
CA PRO A 665 48.66 29.10 -38.71
C PRO A 665 47.62 28.31 -37.91
N GLY A 666 46.48 28.01 -38.56
CA GLY A 666 45.37 27.23 -38.01
C GLY A 666 45.75 25.83 -37.55
#